data_AF-A0A7C0XYL9-F1
#
_entry.id   AF-A0A7C0XYL9-F1
#
_cell.length_a   1.000
_cell.length_b   1.000
_cell.length_c   1.000
_cell.angle_alpha   90.00
_cell.angle_beta   90.00
_cell.angle_gamma   90.00
#
_symmetry.space_group_name_H-M   'P 1'
#
loop_
_entity.id
_entity.type
_entity.pdbx_description
1 polymer ?
#
loop_
_entity_poly.entity_id
_entity_poly.type
_entity_poly.pdbx_seq_one_letter_code
_entity_poly.pdbx_strand_id
1 'polypeptide(L)'
;MEDIYSIFEKPKNPTEFKAIKIMLASPEKIRAWSYGEVKKPETINYRTFKPERDGLFCAKIFGPVKDWECICGKYKRMKHRGVVCDKCGVEVIQSKSRRERLGHIELATPVAHIWFLKGIPSRIGTLLDMTMRLLEKVLYFESYIVVDPGETKLKPKELLSDEEYRKNVQEYGDKFRAGIGAEAIKELLRNIDLDALAKELRAKIQASSSLGVKRKLTKRLRVVEAFRKSGNKPEWMIMDVIPVLPPDLRPLVPLEGGRFATSDLNDLYRRVINRNNRLKRLMELNAPSVIIRNEKRMLQEAVDALLDNGRRSRVLKAATKRPLKSLSDMIKGKQGRFRQNLLGKRVDYSGRSVIVVGPELKLHQCGLPKTMALELFKPYIFSKLEEKGYVTTIKAAKKIVEKGEEIIWDCLDEVIQEHPVLLNRAPTLHRLGMQAFDPVLVEGKAIKLHPLVCTAFNADFDGDQMAVHVPLSIEAQVEARVLMMSVNNILSPANGKPIATPTQDMVLGIYYITKEKLHGKGEGKVFSGPEEVRIAYDADVIEEHAKIRVRMNDKFVDTTVGRILLGEILPEGIAFSMINKVMTKKETGKLIEFCYKKLGRQETVILLDDIEKLGFRSAMESGISICIDDMHIPDKKNGLIAEAEKEVLDVQRQYADGLITNGERYNKVVDIWAEITETVADAMMKELGSEGEDLTKISKEDLQEKRSFNNIFMMADSGARGSAAQLRQLAGMRGLMAKPSGEIIETPITANFREGLTPLQYFISTHGARKGLADTALKTANSGYLTRRLVDVTQDVIIREDDCGTSDGIPLISLVESGEIIEQLDERIYGRTAAGKILDPVTNKVIVQAGQEINDELAQKIVAAGIDRVIIRSVLTCESVTGVCKKCYGKDLGRGGSVETGEAVGIIAAQSIGEPGTQLTMRTFHIGGTATRMAAQTVLEAKNKGTIKFIDLSTVKDREGALIVMNRNG
;
A
#
# COMPACT_ATOMS: atom_id res chain seq x y z
N MET A 1 42.18 18.47 4.43
CA MET A 1 41.39 19.49 5.16
C MET A 1 40.52 20.34 4.22
N GLU A 2 40.70 20.33 2.89
CA GLU A 2 39.79 21.02 1.95
C GLU A 2 38.69 20.11 1.32
N ASP A 3 38.83 18.78 1.38
CA ASP A 3 37.92 17.84 0.67
C ASP A 3 36.62 17.46 1.43
N ILE A 4 36.45 17.81 2.71
CA ILE A 4 35.20 17.52 3.47
C ILE A 4 34.21 18.68 3.33
N TYR A 5 34.71 19.91 3.22
CA TYR A 5 33.88 21.09 2.99
C TYR A 5 33.17 21.05 1.63
N SER A 6 33.67 20.29 0.64
CA SER A 6 32.97 20.11 -0.64
C SER A 6 31.68 19.28 -0.58
N ILE A 7 31.45 18.55 0.53
CA ILE A 7 30.20 17.80 0.74
C ILE A 7 29.09 18.72 1.29
N PHE A 8 29.47 19.80 1.98
CA PHE A 8 28.57 20.77 2.61
C PHE A 8 28.52 22.14 1.91
N GLU A 9 29.41 22.42 0.94
CA GLU A 9 29.19 23.52 0.01
C GLU A 9 27.88 23.25 -0.74
N LYS A 10 26.84 24.07 -0.47
CA LYS A 10 25.67 24.18 -1.34
C LYS A 10 26.22 24.23 -2.77
N PRO A 11 25.77 23.36 -3.70
CA PRO A 11 26.30 23.34 -5.05
C PRO A 11 26.33 24.78 -5.57
N LYS A 12 27.50 25.26 -6.03
CA LYS A 12 27.63 26.60 -6.64
C LYS A 12 26.65 26.67 -7.81
N ASN A 13 25.47 27.21 -7.52
CA ASN A 13 24.23 27.20 -8.29
C ASN A 13 23.64 25.80 -8.57
N PRO A 14 22.72 25.27 -7.75
CA PRO A 14 21.70 24.43 -8.34
C PRO A 14 20.98 25.34 -9.34
N THR A 15 21.04 25.03 -10.63
CA THR A 15 20.17 25.69 -11.61
C THR A 15 18.73 25.43 -11.16
N GLU A 16 18.15 26.36 -10.42
CA GLU A 16 16.82 26.25 -9.87
C GLU A 16 15.84 26.30 -11.05
N PHE A 17 15.39 25.12 -11.47
CA PHE A 17 14.43 24.99 -12.56
C PHE A 17 13.04 24.81 -11.96
N LYS A 18 12.07 25.62 -12.40
CA LYS A 18 10.68 25.55 -11.93
C LYS A 18 9.88 24.42 -12.58
N ALA A 19 10.28 23.98 -13.77
CA ALA A 19 9.57 22.97 -14.54
C ALA A 19 10.51 22.18 -15.45
N ILE A 20 10.10 20.95 -15.78
CA ILE A 20 10.77 20.10 -16.77
C ILE A 20 9.90 20.01 -18.02
N LYS A 21 10.49 20.25 -19.18
CA LYS A 21 9.83 20.11 -20.49
C LYS A 21 10.41 18.92 -21.25
N ILE A 22 9.55 18.11 -21.86
CA ILE A 22 9.94 17.01 -22.74
C ILE A 22 9.56 17.37 -24.19
N MET A 23 10.50 17.18 -25.11
CA MET A 23 10.31 17.39 -26.56
C MET A 23 11.03 16.28 -27.34
N LEU A 24 10.69 16.13 -28.62
CA LEU A 24 11.46 15.25 -29.50
C LEU A 24 12.83 15.89 -29.77
N ALA A 25 13.87 15.06 -29.85
CA ALA A 25 15.21 15.53 -30.17
C ALA A 25 15.39 15.53 -31.69
N SER A 26 15.68 16.70 -32.27
CA SER A 26 16.06 16.80 -33.68
C SER A 26 17.46 16.20 -33.90
N PRO A 27 17.78 15.74 -35.12
CA PRO A 27 19.14 15.26 -35.44
C PRO A 27 20.23 16.28 -35.12
N GLU A 28 20.00 17.56 -35.42
CA GLU A 28 20.90 18.67 -35.08
C GLU A 28 21.13 18.79 -33.57
N LYS A 29 20.07 18.67 -32.78
CA LYS A 29 20.16 18.73 -31.31
C LYS A 29 20.91 17.54 -30.72
N ILE A 30 20.72 16.35 -31.29
CA ILE A 30 21.48 15.15 -30.89
C ILE A 30 22.98 15.35 -31.16
N ARG A 31 23.35 15.93 -32.32
CA ARG A 31 24.75 16.26 -32.64
C ARG A 31 25.31 17.33 -31.67
N ALA A 32 24.51 18.34 -31.34
CA ALA A 32 24.92 19.40 -30.39
C ALA A 32 25.18 18.85 -28.97
N TRP A 33 24.46 17.82 -28.53
CA TRP A 33 24.71 17.16 -27.24
C TRP A 33 25.92 16.23 -27.25
N SER A 34 26.36 15.82 -28.44
CA SER A 34 27.39 14.80 -28.57
C SER A 34 28.79 15.40 -28.61
N TYR A 35 29.70 14.73 -27.91
CA TYR A 35 31.13 15.08 -27.89
C TYR A 35 31.94 14.33 -28.96
N GLY A 36 31.30 13.48 -29.77
CA GLY A 36 31.94 12.77 -30.87
C GLY A 36 31.15 11.57 -31.39
N GLU A 37 31.48 11.16 -32.61
CA GLU A 37 30.89 10.00 -33.29
C GLU A 37 31.57 8.70 -32.86
N VAL A 38 30.78 7.70 -32.47
CA VAL A 38 31.26 6.34 -32.19
C VAL A 38 31.24 5.53 -33.48
N LYS A 39 32.42 5.25 -34.03
CA LYS A 39 32.58 4.55 -35.32
C LYS A 39 32.79 3.05 -35.15
N LYS A 40 33.40 2.66 -34.04
CA LYS A 40 33.95 1.32 -33.82
C LYS A 40 33.15 0.54 -32.77
N PRO A 41 32.83 -0.74 -33.00
CA PRO A 41 32.11 -1.58 -32.04
C PRO A 41 32.94 -1.98 -30.82
N GLU A 42 34.26 -1.85 -30.89
CA GLU A 42 35.19 -2.30 -29.85
C GLU A 42 35.04 -1.48 -28.56
N THR A 43 35.28 -2.12 -27.41
CA THR A 43 35.13 -1.50 -26.08
C THR A 43 36.50 -1.15 -25.49
N ILE A 44 37.23 -2.16 -25.05
CA ILE A 44 38.56 -2.06 -24.46
C ILE A 44 39.53 -3.01 -25.17
N ASN A 45 40.81 -2.67 -25.13
CA ASN A 45 41.86 -3.52 -25.63
C ASN A 45 42.05 -4.73 -24.69
N TYR A 46 42.07 -5.94 -25.24
CA TYR A 46 42.18 -7.18 -24.43
C TYR A 46 43.52 -7.34 -23.70
N ARG A 47 44.61 -6.71 -24.18
CA ARG A 47 45.94 -6.79 -23.52
C ARG A 47 46.15 -5.69 -22.50
N THR A 48 45.77 -4.46 -22.84
CA THR A 48 46.10 -3.27 -22.02
C THR A 48 44.95 -2.81 -21.13
N PHE A 49 43.74 -3.36 -21.33
CA PHE A 49 42.49 -2.93 -20.71
C PHE A 49 42.17 -1.44 -20.88
N LYS A 50 42.88 -0.75 -21.77
CA LYS A 50 42.64 0.65 -22.09
C LYS A 50 41.46 0.76 -23.08
N PRO A 51 40.62 1.80 -22.94
CA PRO A 51 39.56 2.07 -23.93
C PRO A 51 40.10 2.21 -25.35
N GLU A 52 39.40 1.60 -26.30
CA GLU A 52 39.75 1.67 -27.72
C GLU A 52 39.40 3.05 -28.33
N ARG A 53 40.21 3.47 -29.31
CA ARG A 53 40.00 4.75 -30.01
C ARG A 53 38.78 4.65 -30.92
N ASP A 54 37.91 5.64 -30.84
CA ASP A 54 36.62 5.76 -31.55
C ASP A 54 35.61 4.62 -31.26
N GLY A 55 35.91 3.80 -30.23
CA GLY A 55 35.07 2.71 -29.76
C GLY A 55 34.01 3.14 -28.73
N LEU A 56 33.25 2.18 -28.22
CA LEU A 56 32.14 2.39 -27.28
C LEU A 56 32.58 2.97 -25.92
N PHE A 57 33.85 2.89 -25.55
CA PHE A 57 34.39 3.44 -24.30
C PHE A 57 35.41 4.57 -24.52
N CYS A 58 35.54 5.05 -25.77
CA CYS A 58 36.56 6.00 -26.22
C CYS A 58 36.75 7.17 -25.25
N ALA A 59 37.98 7.31 -24.73
CA ALA A 59 38.31 8.37 -23.78
C ALA A 59 38.31 9.78 -24.42
N LYS A 60 38.48 9.88 -25.73
CA LYS A 60 38.38 11.16 -26.46
C LYS A 60 36.95 11.70 -26.47
N ILE A 61 35.96 10.82 -26.63
CA ILE A 61 34.54 11.20 -26.72
C ILE A 61 33.97 11.41 -25.31
N PHE A 62 34.17 10.43 -24.42
CA PHE A 62 33.49 10.41 -23.13
C PHE A 62 34.29 11.06 -21.99
N GLY A 63 35.59 11.26 -22.15
CA GLY A 63 36.49 11.80 -21.12
C GLY A 63 37.42 10.76 -20.48
N PRO A 64 38.30 11.20 -19.56
CA PRO A 64 39.39 10.40 -19.01
C PRO A 64 38.92 9.34 -18.01
N VAL A 65 39.64 8.21 -17.95
CA VAL A 65 39.31 7.08 -17.04
C VAL A 65 39.72 7.37 -15.59
N LYS A 66 40.76 8.18 -15.39
CA LYS A 66 41.27 8.59 -14.08
C LYS A 66 41.17 10.10 -13.96
N ASP A 67 40.97 10.60 -12.75
CA ASP A 67 40.86 12.02 -12.48
C ASP A 67 42.15 12.75 -12.84
N TRP A 68 42.02 13.82 -13.63
CA TRP A 68 43.13 14.69 -14.03
C TRP A 68 44.29 13.95 -14.72
N GLU A 69 43.99 12.86 -15.45
CA GLU A 69 44.99 12.08 -16.18
C GLU A 69 44.49 11.68 -17.58
N CYS A 70 45.31 11.96 -18.60
CA CYS A 70 45.03 11.49 -19.96
C CYS A 70 45.38 9.99 -20.14
N ILE A 71 44.75 9.31 -21.13
CA ILE A 71 44.91 7.86 -21.34
C ILE A 71 46.36 7.40 -21.65
N CYS A 72 47.18 8.27 -22.25
CA CYS A 72 48.58 7.97 -22.55
C CYS A 72 49.54 8.26 -21.39
N GLY A 73 49.08 8.96 -20.35
CA GLY A 73 49.89 9.33 -19.18
C GLY A 73 50.87 10.50 -19.37
N LYS A 74 50.85 11.19 -20.53
CA LYS A 74 51.69 12.39 -20.79
C LYS A 74 51.36 13.52 -19.82
N TYR A 75 50.08 13.87 -19.71
CA TYR A 75 49.57 14.87 -18.79
C TYR A 75 48.91 14.19 -17.59
N LYS A 76 49.39 14.50 -16.39
CA LYS A 76 48.92 13.99 -15.09
C LYS A 76 48.82 15.10 -14.06
N ARG A 77 47.95 14.89 -13.06
CA ARG A 77 47.68 15.78 -11.92
C ARG A 77 46.95 17.06 -12.33
N MET A 78 46.42 17.76 -11.32
CA MET A 78 45.52 18.91 -11.47
C MET A 78 46.14 20.11 -12.21
N LYS A 79 47.47 20.21 -12.28
CA LYS A 79 48.21 21.27 -12.99
C LYS A 79 47.89 21.39 -14.49
N HIS A 80 47.42 20.30 -15.13
CA HIS A 80 47.10 20.28 -16.55
C HIS A 80 45.59 20.28 -16.81
N ARG A 81 44.79 20.76 -15.85
CA ARG A 81 43.33 20.87 -15.96
C ARG A 81 42.92 21.61 -17.24
N GLY A 82 42.03 20.99 -18.01
CA GLY A 82 41.48 21.57 -19.25
C GLY A 82 42.39 21.45 -20.48
N VAL A 83 43.60 20.90 -20.35
CA VAL A 83 44.49 20.70 -21.50
C VAL A 83 44.06 19.44 -22.26
N VAL A 84 43.93 19.56 -23.59
CA VAL A 84 43.70 18.42 -24.50
C VAL A 84 45.04 17.81 -24.89
N CYS A 85 45.21 16.52 -24.67
CA CYS A 85 46.50 15.88 -24.92
C CYS A 85 46.79 15.69 -26.43
N ASP A 86 47.90 16.21 -26.94
CA ASP A 86 48.30 16.09 -28.36
C ASP A 86 48.45 14.63 -28.83
N LYS A 87 48.95 13.74 -27.97
CA LYS A 87 49.21 12.33 -28.33
C LYS A 87 47.95 11.47 -28.44
N CYS A 88 46.96 11.68 -27.58
CA CYS A 88 45.78 10.82 -27.50
C CYS A 88 44.44 11.55 -27.69
N GLY A 89 44.45 12.88 -27.78
CA GLY A 89 43.26 13.72 -27.94
C GLY A 89 42.31 13.72 -26.74
N VAL A 90 42.75 13.24 -25.56
CA VAL A 90 41.93 13.16 -24.35
C VAL A 90 42.12 14.43 -23.54
N GLU A 91 41.01 15.05 -23.16
CA GLU A 91 40.96 16.21 -22.28
C GLU A 91 41.20 15.82 -20.82
N VAL A 92 42.03 16.60 -20.11
CA VAL A 92 42.38 16.34 -18.70
C VAL A 92 41.36 17.01 -17.77
N ILE A 93 40.36 16.22 -17.36
CA ILE A 93 39.25 16.60 -16.49
C ILE A 93 38.97 15.51 -15.46
N GLN A 94 37.96 15.68 -14.61
CA GLN A 94 37.49 14.62 -13.71
C GLN A 94 36.84 13.47 -14.49
N SER A 95 37.06 12.25 -14.05
CA SER A 95 36.46 11.03 -14.62
C SER A 95 34.93 11.04 -14.56
N LYS A 96 34.33 11.78 -13.62
CA LYS A 96 32.87 11.99 -13.51
C LYS A 96 32.23 12.47 -14.82
N SER A 97 32.96 13.19 -15.69
CA SER A 97 32.45 13.61 -17.00
C SER A 97 32.00 12.43 -17.87
N ARG A 98 32.56 11.23 -17.67
CA ARG A 98 32.20 10.00 -18.39
C ARG A 98 30.79 9.50 -18.09
N ARG A 99 30.15 10.04 -17.06
CA ARG A 99 28.74 9.80 -16.74
C ARG A 99 27.80 10.78 -17.46
N GLU A 100 28.30 11.93 -17.91
CA GLU A 100 27.49 13.03 -18.44
C GLU A 100 27.64 13.22 -19.96
N ARG A 101 28.84 13.01 -20.52
CA ARG A 101 29.13 13.21 -21.95
C ARG A 101 28.46 12.15 -22.83
N LEU A 102 27.69 12.59 -23.83
CA LEU A 102 27.04 11.71 -24.80
C LEU A 102 27.88 11.52 -26.07
N GLY A 103 27.78 10.33 -26.67
CA GLY A 103 28.24 10.06 -28.03
C GLY A 103 27.08 10.04 -29.01
N HIS A 104 27.35 9.91 -30.30
CA HIS A 104 26.32 9.62 -31.30
C HIS A 104 26.80 8.62 -32.36
N ILE A 105 25.86 8.03 -33.08
CA ILE A 105 26.09 7.17 -34.25
C ILE A 105 25.32 7.78 -35.42
N GLU A 106 26.03 8.10 -36.50
CA GLU A 106 25.41 8.55 -37.76
C GLU A 106 24.91 7.33 -38.55
N LEU A 107 23.59 7.21 -38.72
CA LEU A 107 23.00 6.08 -39.43
C LEU A 107 23.19 6.23 -40.94
N ALA A 108 23.47 5.12 -41.62
CA ALA A 108 23.59 5.08 -43.07
C ALA A 108 22.24 5.33 -43.78
N THR A 109 21.13 5.03 -43.10
CA THR A 109 19.76 5.26 -43.57
C THR A 109 18.91 5.73 -42.39
N PRO A 110 17.88 6.55 -42.64
CA PRO A 110 16.89 6.89 -41.64
C PRO A 110 16.21 5.63 -41.08
N VAL A 111 15.92 5.61 -39.79
CA VAL A 111 15.31 4.47 -39.08
C VAL A 111 14.10 4.96 -38.29
N ALA A 112 12.97 4.27 -38.38
CA ALA A 112 11.77 4.64 -37.65
C ALA A 112 11.95 4.35 -36.14
N HIS A 113 11.55 5.28 -35.28
CA HIS A 113 11.62 5.05 -33.84
C HIS A 113 10.45 4.15 -33.36
N ILE A 114 10.76 3.00 -32.77
CA ILE A 114 9.79 1.95 -32.39
C ILE A 114 8.61 2.45 -31.53
N TRP A 115 8.82 3.38 -30.60
CA TRP A 115 7.74 3.91 -29.75
C TRP A 115 6.63 4.61 -30.54
N PHE A 116 6.95 5.34 -31.61
CA PHE A 116 5.95 6.05 -32.41
C PHE A 116 5.29 5.14 -33.44
N LEU A 117 5.98 4.08 -33.85
CA LEU A 117 5.45 3.05 -34.74
C LEU A 117 4.54 2.06 -34.01
N LYS A 118 5.08 1.34 -33.01
CA LYS A 118 4.42 0.27 -32.24
C LYS A 118 3.76 0.74 -30.95
N GLY A 119 3.65 2.05 -30.74
CA GLY A 119 2.80 2.61 -29.69
C GLY A 119 1.34 2.22 -29.91
N ILE A 120 0.57 2.00 -28.85
CA ILE A 120 -0.88 1.82 -28.93
C ILE A 120 -1.50 3.08 -28.31
N PRO A 121 -2.07 4.01 -29.11
CA PRO A 121 -2.16 4.02 -30.58
C PRO A 121 -0.85 4.47 -31.29
N SER A 122 -0.66 4.04 -32.54
CA SER A 122 0.51 4.41 -33.36
C SER A 122 0.43 5.86 -33.78
N ARG A 123 1.47 6.66 -33.47
CA ARG A 123 1.47 8.10 -33.78
C ARG A 123 1.72 8.36 -35.26
N ILE A 124 2.65 7.60 -35.86
CA ILE A 124 2.91 7.64 -37.31
C ILE A 124 1.65 7.21 -38.09
N GLY A 125 1.03 6.10 -37.69
CA GLY A 125 -0.22 5.61 -38.31
C GLY A 125 -1.36 6.61 -38.20
N THR A 126 -1.52 7.24 -37.03
CA THR A 126 -2.58 8.24 -36.83
C THR A 126 -2.37 9.49 -37.70
N LEU A 127 -1.13 9.97 -37.87
CA LEU A 127 -0.86 11.13 -38.72
C LEU A 127 -1.07 10.83 -40.21
N LEU A 128 -0.58 9.68 -40.68
CA LEU A 128 -0.70 9.28 -42.09
C LEU A 128 -2.09 8.75 -42.46
N ASP A 129 -2.93 8.44 -41.47
CA ASP A 129 -4.23 7.74 -41.61
C ASP A 129 -4.10 6.33 -42.19
N MET A 130 -3.08 5.60 -41.74
CA MET A 130 -2.79 4.24 -42.15
C MET A 130 -2.78 3.29 -40.96
N THR A 131 -3.12 2.04 -41.19
CA THR A 131 -3.02 1.02 -40.13
C THR A 131 -1.56 0.63 -39.90
N MET A 132 -1.23 0.18 -38.67
CA MET A 132 0.13 -0.22 -38.31
C MET A 132 0.70 -1.30 -39.23
N ARG A 133 -0.13 -2.29 -39.61
CA ARG A 133 0.28 -3.40 -40.48
C ARG A 133 0.76 -2.90 -41.86
N LEU A 134 0.06 -1.92 -42.43
CA LEU A 134 0.42 -1.34 -43.72
C LEU A 134 1.75 -0.57 -43.64
N LEU A 135 1.98 0.16 -42.54
CA LEU A 135 3.26 0.84 -42.31
C LEU A 135 4.43 -0.13 -42.10
N GLU A 136 4.19 -1.26 -41.42
CA GLU A 136 5.22 -2.30 -41.26
C GLU A 136 5.64 -2.90 -42.60
N LYS A 137 4.70 -3.17 -43.51
CA LYS A 137 5.02 -3.65 -44.88
C LYS A 137 5.99 -2.71 -45.61
N VAL A 138 5.77 -1.39 -45.50
CA VAL A 138 6.66 -0.39 -46.11
C VAL A 138 8.03 -0.36 -45.41
N LEU A 139 8.05 -0.33 -44.07
CA LEU A 139 9.28 -0.23 -43.28
C LEU A 139 10.20 -1.45 -43.40
N TYR A 140 9.62 -2.65 -43.47
CA TYR A 140 10.35 -3.91 -43.60
C TYR A 140 10.63 -4.30 -45.05
N PHE A 141 10.45 -3.36 -45.99
CA PHE A 141 10.77 -3.50 -47.42
C PHE A 141 9.97 -4.58 -48.17
N GLU A 142 8.69 -4.76 -47.83
CA GLU A 142 7.77 -5.68 -48.52
C GLU A 142 6.94 -5.03 -49.62
N SER A 143 6.65 -3.72 -49.52
CA SER A 143 5.81 -3.00 -50.50
C SER A 143 6.25 -1.54 -50.63
N TYR A 144 6.08 -0.97 -51.82
CA TYR A 144 6.30 0.46 -52.06
C TYR A 144 5.07 1.27 -51.65
N ILE A 145 5.30 2.53 -51.32
CA ILE A 145 4.25 3.51 -51.06
C ILE A 145 4.38 4.68 -52.01
N VAL A 146 3.27 5.11 -52.61
CA VAL A 146 3.23 6.29 -53.47
C VAL A 146 3.44 7.54 -52.61
N VAL A 147 4.57 8.23 -52.80
CA VAL A 147 4.93 9.46 -52.10
C VAL A 147 4.34 10.67 -52.81
N ASP A 148 4.48 10.70 -54.14
CA ASP A 148 3.90 11.72 -55.01
C ASP A 148 3.22 11.05 -56.21
N PRO A 149 1.89 11.17 -56.35
CA PRO A 149 1.16 10.57 -57.46
C PRO A 149 1.38 11.32 -58.80
N GLY A 150 1.88 12.56 -58.79
CA GLY A 150 2.04 13.38 -60.01
C GLY A 150 0.75 13.44 -60.85
N GLU A 151 0.88 13.23 -62.16
CA GLU A 151 -0.24 13.24 -63.13
C GLU A 151 -0.86 11.84 -63.36
N THR A 152 -0.52 10.84 -62.53
CA THR A 152 -0.96 9.46 -62.72
C THR A 152 -2.32 9.17 -62.07
N LYS A 153 -2.90 8.00 -62.35
CA LYS A 153 -4.15 7.52 -61.74
C LYS A 153 -3.97 7.03 -60.29
N LEU A 154 -2.74 6.96 -59.79
CA LEU A 154 -2.41 6.42 -58.47
C LEU A 154 -2.82 7.39 -57.36
N LYS A 155 -3.22 6.85 -56.20
CA LYS A 155 -3.56 7.68 -55.04
C LYS A 155 -2.35 7.89 -54.14
N PRO A 156 -2.23 9.07 -53.49
CA PRO A 156 -1.18 9.28 -52.50
C PRO A 156 -1.35 8.29 -51.34
N LYS A 157 -0.24 7.70 -50.86
CA LYS A 157 -0.20 6.67 -49.81
C LYS A 157 -0.79 5.31 -50.19
N GLU A 158 -1.07 5.09 -51.47
CA GLU A 158 -1.40 3.76 -51.98
C GLU A 158 -0.17 2.85 -51.93
N LEU A 159 -0.39 1.56 -51.64
CA LEU A 159 0.67 0.56 -51.56
C LEU A 159 0.75 -0.21 -52.86
N LEU A 160 1.96 -0.39 -53.37
CA LEU A 160 2.24 -1.14 -54.59
C LEU A 160 3.14 -2.33 -54.23
N SER A 161 2.77 -3.51 -54.71
CA SER A 161 3.68 -4.67 -54.72
C SER A 161 4.87 -4.44 -55.66
N ASP A 162 5.93 -5.25 -55.55
CA ASP A 162 7.09 -5.16 -56.44
C ASP A 162 6.71 -5.32 -57.93
N GLU A 163 5.70 -6.13 -58.24
CA GLU A 163 5.19 -6.33 -59.61
C GLU A 163 4.38 -5.13 -60.10
N GLU A 164 3.45 -4.62 -59.29
CA GLU A 164 2.66 -3.44 -59.62
C GLU A 164 3.54 -2.21 -59.76
N TYR A 165 4.55 -2.05 -58.92
CA TYR A 165 5.52 -0.96 -59.03
C TYR A 165 6.25 -1.04 -60.38
N ARG A 166 6.73 -2.22 -60.80
CA ARG A 166 7.39 -2.38 -62.11
C ARG A 166 6.45 -2.08 -63.27
N LYS A 167 5.19 -2.54 -63.22
CA LYS A 167 4.18 -2.25 -64.24
C LYS A 167 3.91 -0.75 -64.35
N ASN A 168 3.68 -0.08 -63.22
CA ASN A 168 3.42 1.36 -63.19
C ASN A 168 4.65 2.17 -63.63
N VAL A 169 5.86 1.75 -63.29
CA VAL A 169 7.10 2.40 -63.80
C VAL A 169 7.24 2.21 -65.32
N GLN A 170 6.87 1.05 -65.87
CA GLN A 170 6.86 0.84 -67.32
C GLN A 170 5.79 1.69 -68.03
N GLU A 171 4.61 1.85 -67.43
CA GLU A 171 3.48 2.59 -68.02
C GLU A 171 3.65 4.11 -67.91
N TYR A 172 4.05 4.61 -66.73
CA TYR A 172 4.06 6.04 -66.41
C TYR A 172 5.47 6.64 -66.36
N GLY A 173 6.54 5.84 -66.39
CA GLY A 173 7.92 6.32 -66.27
C GLY A 173 8.16 7.12 -64.98
N ASP A 174 8.84 8.26 -65.09
CA ASP A 174 9.17 9.15 -63.97
C ASP A 174 8.03 10.10 -63.55
N LYS A 175 6.80 9.92 -64.08
CA LYS A 175 5.65 10.80 -63.81
C LYS A 175 5.04 10.65 -62.42
N PHE A 176 5.45 9.63 -61.66
CA PHE A 176 5.07 9.45 -60.26
C PHE A 176 6.29 8.98 -59.46
N ARG A 177 6.24 9.20 -58.14
CA ARG A 177 7.31 8.78 -57.23
C ARG A 177 6.75 7.87 -56.15
N ALA A 178 7.20 6.62 -56.15
CA ALA A 178 6.98 5.69 -55.05
C ALA A 178 8.30 5.32 -54.38
N GLY A 179 8.27 5.19 -53.05
CA GLY A 179 9.43 4.87 -52.24
C GLY A 179 9.17 3.66 -51.35
N ILE A 180 10.23 3.15 -50.72
CA ILE A 180 10.15 2.03 -49.77
C ILE A 180 11.00 2.30 -48.54
N GLY A 181 10.65 1.68 -47.41
CA GLY A 181 11.40 1.83 -46.16
C GLY A 181 11.10 3.14 -45.41
N ALA A 182 11.94 3.42 -44.40
CA ALA A 182 11.79 4.58 -43.54
C ALA A 182 12.03 5.92 -44.24
N GLU A 183 12.79 5.94 -45.35
CA GLU A 183 13.03 7.13 -46.17
C GLU A 183 11.72 7.65 -46.78
N ALA A 184 10.92 6.75 -47.37
CA ALA A 184 9.62 7.10 -47.96
C ALA A 184 8.63 7.63 -46.92
N ILE A 185 8.61 7.01 -45.72
CA ILE A 185 7.76 7.48 -44.63
C ILE A 185 8.21 8.85 -44.12
N LYS A 186 9.52 9.09 -44.02
CA LYS A 186 10.06 10.39 -43.61
C LYS A 186 9.66 11.49 -44.58
N GLU A 187 9.74 11.23 -45.87
CA GLU A 187 9.32 12.17 -46.92
C GLU A 187 7.82 12.45 -46.87
N LEU A 188 6.99 11.41 -46.72
CA LEU A 188 5.55 11.57 -46.51
C LEU A 188 5.22 12.40 -45.28
N LEU A 189 5.96 12.24 -44.18
CA LEU A 189 5.76 13.02 -42.96
C LEU A 189 6.20 14.48 -43.12
N ARG A 190 7.26 14.73 -43.90
CA ARG A 190 7.79 16.07 -44.19
C ARG A 190 6.82 16.90 -45.04
N ASN A 191 6.08 16.25 -45.94
CA ASN A 191 5.13 16.92 -46.84
C ASN A 191 3.78 17.25 -46.17
N ILE A 192 3.57 16.90 -44.89
CA ILE A 192 2.33 17.19 -44.18
C ILE A 192 2.32 18.65 -43.69
N ASP A 193 1.40 19.45 -44.22
CA ASP A 193 1.03 20.73 -43.61
C ASP A 193 0.04 20.49 -42.46
N LEU A 194 0.52 20.73 -41.22
CA LEU A 194 -0.26 20.55 -40.01
C LEU A 194 -1.40 21.58 -39.87
N ASP A 195 -1.23 22.79 -40.39
CA ASP A 195 -2.22 23.86 -40.30
C ASP A 195 -3.40 23.58 -41.24
N ALA A 196 -3.10 23.20 -42.49
CA ALA A 196 -4.09 22.78 -43.47
C ALA A 196 -4.86 21.53 -42.99
N LEU A 197 -4.14 20.51 -42.52
CA LEU A 197 -4.74 19.26 -42.04
C LEU A 197 -5.64 19.49 -40.82
N ALA A 198 -5.29 20.38 -39.91
CA ALA A 198 -6.14 20.70 -38.76
C ALA A 198 -7.47 21.35 -39.18
N LYS A 199 -7.45 22.27 -40.15
CA LYS A 199 -8.67 22.90 -40.70
C LYS A 199 -9.56 21.85 -41.38
N GLU A 200 -8.97 21.00 -42.22
CA GLU A 200 -9.67 19.91 -42.91
C GLU A 200 -10.34 18.95 -41.93
N LEU A 201 -9.62 18.51 -40.88
CA LEU A 201 -10.16 17.59 -39.89
C LEU A 201 -11.32 18.20 -39.10
N ARG A 202 -11.28 19.49 -38.75
CA ARG A 202 -12.39 20.17 -38.07
C ARG A 202 -13.65 20.22 -38.94
N ALA A 203 -13.49 20.57 -40.23
CA ALA A 203 -14.60 20.56 -41.18
C ALA A 203 -15.21 19.15 -41.33
N LYS A 204 -14.36 18.11 -41.47
CA LYS A 204 -14.81 16.71 -41.55
C LYS A 204 -15.53 16.22 -40.29
N ILE A 205 -15.12 16.68 -39.10
CA ILE A 205 -15.79 16.32 -37.83
C ILE A 205 -17.19 16.94 -37.76
N GLN A 206 -17.35 18.20 -38.21
CA GLN A 206 -18.64 18.87 -38.26
C GLN A 206 -19.58 18.23 -39.29
N ALA A 207 -19.06 17.89 -40.48
CA ALA A 207 -19.83 17.30 -41.57
C ALA A 207 -20.22 15.83 -41.34
N SER A 208 -19.45 15.07 -40.54
CA SER A 208 -19.73 13.66 -40.30
C SER A 208 -20.92 13.50 -39.34
N SER A 209 -21.85 12.59 -39.61
CA SER A 209 -22.95 12.22 -38.70
C SER A 209 -22.60 11.01 -37.82
N SER A 210 -21.71 10.12 -38.27
CA SER A 210 -21.35 8.88 -37.58
C SER A 210 -20.47 9.12 -36.35
N LEU A 211 -20.92 8.61 -35.19
CA LEU A 211 -20.24 8.75 -33.91
C LEU A 211 -18.85 8.04 -33.90
N GLY A 212 -18.71 6.93 -34.63
CA GLY A 212 -17.44 6.21 -34.77
C GLY A 212 -16.40 6.99 -35.59
N VAL A 213 -16.82 7.58 -36.72
CA VAL A 213 -15.95 8.40 -37.58
C VAL A 213 -15.54 9.67 -36.85
N LYS A 214 -16.48 10.35 -36.16
CA LYS A 214 -16.17 11.49 -35.28
C LYS A 214 -15.09 11.13 -34.26
N ARG A 215 -15.26 10.03 -33.51
CA ARG A 215 -14.24 9.58 -32.53
C ARG A 215 -12.86 9.36 -33.16
N LYS A 216 -12.78 8.75 -34.36
CA LYS A 216 -11.51 8.54 -35.08
C LYS A 216 -10.87 9.87 -35.47
N LEU A 217 -11.63 10.77 -36.09
CA LEU A 217 -11.15 12.07 -36.53
C LEU A 217 -10.74 12.97 -35.35
N THR A 218 -11.50 12.97 -34.25
CA THR A 218 -11.14 13.70 -33.02
C THR A 218 -9.82 13.19 -32.43
N LYS A 219 -9.58 11.87 -32.40
CA LYS A 219 -8.29 11.31 -31.96
C LYS A 219 -7.14 11.78 -32.85
N ARG A 220 -7.35 11.84 -34.16
CA ARG A 220 -6.35 12.32 -35.13
C ARG A 220 -6.09 13.82 -34.97
N LEU A 221 -7.14 14.64 -34.89
CA LEU A 221 -7.04 16.08 -34.66
C LEU A 221 -6.29 16.39 -33.37
N ARG A 222 -6.54 15.65 -32.28
CA ARG A 222 -5.80 15.82 -31.01
C ARG A 222 -4.29 15.60 -31.17
N VAL A 223 -3.86 14.66 -32.01
CA VAL A 223 -2.43 14.44 -32.29
C VAL A 223 -1.86 15.59 -33.13
N VAL A 224 -2.58 16.04 -34.16
CA VAL A 224 -2.16 17.16 -35.02
C VAL A 224 -2.02 18.45 -34.20
N GLU A 225 -3.01 18.77 -33.36
CA GLU A 225 -2.95 19.94 -32.47
C GLU A 225 -1.81 19.84 -31.44
N ALA A 226 -1.51 18.65 -30.94
CA ALA A 226 -0.37 18.45 -30.04
C ALA A 226 0.97 18.74 -30.74
N PHE A 227 1.14 18.34 -32.01
CA PHE A 227 2.32 18.71 -32.81
C PHE A 227 2.39 20.22 -33.06
N ARG A 228 1.29 20.86 -33.46
CA ARG A 228 1.21 22.32 -33.65
C ARG A 228 1.59 23.09 -32.38
N LYS A 229 1.01 22.74 -31.23
CA LYS A 229 1.28 23.41 -29.95
C LYS A 229 2.70 23.16 -29.43
N SER A 230 3.27 21.99 -29.71
CA SER A 230 4.59 21.63 -29.19
C SER A 230 5.76 22.16 -30.03
N GLY A 231 5.52 22.56 -31.28
CA GLY A 231 6.56 22.99 -32.23
C GLY A 231 7.45 21.83 -32.72
N ASN A 232 7.10 20.58 -32.41
CA ASN A 232 7.83 19.43 -32.92
C ASN A 232 7.50 19.21 -34.40
N LYS A 233 8.50 18.80 -35.19
CA LYS A 233 8.28 18.42 -36.58
C LYS A 233 7.96 16.92 -36.71
N PRO A 234 6.97 16.49 -37.53
CA PRO A 234 6.59 15.08 -37.65
C PRO A 234 7.73 14.15 -38.10
N GLU A 235 8.63 14.62 -38.95
CA GLU A 235 9.76 13.86 -39.48
C GLU A 235 10.77 13.45 -38.41
N TRP A 236 10.81 14.11 -37.25
CA TRP A 236 11.70 13.75 -36.13
C TRP A 236 11.37 12.39 -35.49
N MET A 237 10.22 11.79 -35.83
CA MET A 237 9.92 10.40 -35.45
C MET A 237 10.75 9.37 -36.22
N ILE A 238 11.36 9.77 -37.34
CA ILE A 238 12.34 8.98 -38.10
C ILE A 238 13.73 9.53 -37.79
N MET A 239 14.56 8.70 -37.18
CA MET A 239 15.88 9.11 -36.70
C MET A 239 16.94 8.94 -37.79
N ASP A 240 17.75 9.98 -37.98
CA ASP A 240 18.98 9.90 -38.77
C ASP A 240 20.22 9.62 -37.90
N VAL A 241 20.14 10.01 -36.62
CA VAL A 241 21.24 9.95 -35.66
C VAL A 241 20.74 9.34 -34.36
N ILE A 242 21.52 8.43 -33.79
CA ILE A 242 21.21 7.79 -32.50
C ILE A 242 22.21 8.27 -31.44
N PRO A 243 21.75 8.79 -30.29
CA PRO A 243 22.65 9.10 -29.17
C PRO A 243 23.15 7.81 -28.50
N VAL A 244 24.41 7.83 -28.11
CA VAL A 244 25.06 6.75 -27.36
C VAL A 244 25.16 7.15 -25.89
N LEU A 245 24.58 6.31 -25.04
CA LEU A 245 24.59 6.51 -23.59
C LEU A 245 26.03 6.55 -23.04
N PRO A 246 26.33 7.36 -22.02
CA PRO A 246 27.67 7.46 -21.44
C PRO A 246 28.14 6.11 -20.85
N PRO A 247 29.43 5.76 -20.94
CA PRO A 247 29.97 4.46 -20.52
C PRO A 247 29.69 4.09 -19.07
N ASP A 248 29.69 5.05 -18.15
CA ASP A 248 29.49 4.77 -16.72
C ASP A 248 28.04 4.37 -16.39
N LEU A 249 27.09 4.68 -17.27
CA LEU A 249 25.71 4.19 -17.18
C LEU A 249 25.54 2.78 -17.80
N ARG A 250 26.58 2.28 -18.49
CA ARG A 250 26.67 0.94 -19.09
C ARG A 250 28.05 0.31 -18.82
N PRO A 251 28.44 0.17 -17.54
CA PRO A 251 29.81 -0.14 -17.16
C PRO A 251 30.24 -1.53 -17.62
N LEU A 252 31.56 -1.68 -17.73
CA LEU A 252 32.25 -2.95 -17.93
C LEU A 252 33.15 -3.13 -16.72
N VAL A 253 32.73 -3.98 -15.79
CA VAL A 253 33.39 -4.13 -14.48
C VAL A 253 34.23 -5.40 -14.50
N PRO A 254 35.55 -5.31 -14.21
CA PRO A 254 36.38 -6.50 -14.02
C PRO A 254 35.91 -7.25 -12.78
N LEU A 255 35.73 -8.56 -12.92
CA LEU A 255 35.49 -9.50 -11.82
C LEU A 255 36.79 -10.25 -11.50
N GLU A 256 36.84 -10.85 -10.31
CA GLU A 256 37.93 -11.75 -9.93
C GLU A 256 38.06 -12.90 -10.95
N GLY A 257 39.30 -13.27 -11.30
CA GLY A 257 39.59 -14.30 -12.31
C GLY A 257 39.60 -13.81 -13.76
N GLY A 258 39.79 -12.50 -14.00
CA GLY A 258 40.00 -11.93 -15.34
C GLY A 258 38.75 -11.90 -16.24
N ARG A 259 37.57 -12.17 -15.66
CA ARG A 259 36.28 -12.07 -16.34
C ARG A 259 35.75 -10.63 -16.28
N PHE A 260 34.88 -10.28 -17.22
CA PHE A 260 34.23 -8.96 -17.23
C PHE A 260 32.71 -9.11 -17.18
N ALA A 261 32.08 -8.35 -16.28
CA ALA A 261 30.65 -8.16 -16.29
C ALA A 261 30.31 -7.02 -17.27
N THR A 262 29.62 -7.35 -18.35
CA THR A 262 29.21 -6.39 -19.37
C THR A 262 27.72 -6.08 -19.28
N SER A 263 27.36 -4.79 -19.36
CA SER A 263 25.96 -4.39 -19.53
C SER A 263 25.40 -4.85 -20.88
N ASP A 264 24.16 -5.35 -20.89
CA ASP A 264 23.41 -5.79 -22.10
C ASP A 264 23.33 -4.70 -23.18
N LEU A 265 23.30 -3.43 -22.78
CA LEU A 265 23.27 -2.30 -23.71
C LEU A 265 24.50 -2.27 -24.62
N ASN A 266 25.68 -2.65 -24.12
CA ASN A 266 26.90 -2.64 -24.92
C ASN A 266 26.78 -3.64 -26.08
N ASP A 267 26.13 -4.79 -25.86
CA ASP A 267 25.88 -5.78 -26.92
C ASP A 267 24.88 -5.26 -27.97
N LEU A 268 23.83 -4.55 -27.54
CA LEU A 268 22.86 -3.94 -28.44
C LEU A 268 23.49 -2.82 -29.28
N TYR A 269 24.26 -1.92 -28.67
CA TYR A 269 25.02 -0.89 -29.39
C TYR A 269 26.02 -1.48 -30.38
N ARG A 270 26.76 -2.52 -29.97
CA ARG A 270 27.71 -3.22 -30.84
C ARG A 270 27.02 -3.80 -32.08
N ARG A 271 25.83 -4.38 -31.92
CA ARG A 271 25.04 -4.88 -33.07
C ARG A 271 24.63 -3.75 -34.02
N VAL A 272 24.15 -2.62 -33.48
CA VAL A 272 23.77 -1.45 -34.30
C VAL A 272 24.97 -0.93 -35.10
N ILE A 273 26.12 -0.72 -34.44
CA ILE A 273 27.35 -0.21 -35.09
C ILE A 273 27.82 -1.17 -36.19
N ASN A 274 27.86 -2.49 -35.92
CA ASN A 274 28.28 -3.49 -36.90
C ASN A 274 27.38 -3.51 -38.13
N ARG A 275 26.05 -3.44 -37.95
CA ARG A 275 25.08 -3.40 -39.05
C ARG A 275 25.18 -2.11 -39.84
N ASN A 276 25.31 -0.98 -39.16
CA ASN A 276 25.45 0.32 -39.78
C ASN A 276 26.74 0.42 -40.62
N ASN A 277 27.88 -0.03 -40.09
CA ASN A 277 29.16 -0.02 -40.80
C ASN A 277 29.15 -0.98 -41.99
N ARG A 278 28.53 -2.16 -41.85
CA ARG A 278 28.36 -3.10 -42.97
C ARG A 278 27.52 -2.47 -44.09
N LEU A 279 26.43 -1.78 -43.72
CA LEU A 279 25.57 -1.11 -44.68
C LEU A 279 26.29 0.03 -45.41
N LYS A 280 27.07 0.88 -44.70
CA LYS A 280 27.92 1.91 -45.33
C LYS A 280 28.85 1.31 -46.38
N ARG A 281 29.58 0.25 -46.03
CA ARG A 281 30.46 -0.47 -46.97
C ARG A 281 29.73 -1.05 -48.17
N LEU A 282 28.54 -1.63 -47.97
CA LEU A 282 27.75 -2.20 -49.06
C LEU A 282 27.23 -1.12 -50.03
N MET A 283 26.91 0.08 -49.51
CA MET A 283 26.53 1.23 -50.33
C MET A 283 27.73 1.79 -51.10
N GLU A 284 28.90 1.91 -50.47
CA GLU A 284 30.15 2.34 -51.12
C GLU A 284 30.57 1.40 -52.26
N LEU A 285 30.36 0.09 -52.09
CA LEU A 285 30.64 -0.94 -53.10
C LEU A 285 29.53 -1.10 -54.15
N ASN A 286 28.46 -0.29 -54.11
CA ASN A 286 27.30 -0.38 -54.99
C ASN A 286 26.73 -1.81 -55.09
N ALA A 287 26.59 -2.49 -53.96
CA ALA A 287 26.08 -3.86 -53.91
C ALA A 287 24.62 -3.96 -54.44
N PRO A 288 24.17 -5.15 -54.90
CA PRO A 288 22.81 -5.35 -55.37
C PRO A 288 21.73 -4.90 -54.37
N SER A 289 20.64 -4.32 -54.89
CA SER A 289 19.58 -3.71 -54.11
C SER A 289 18.92 -4.65 -53.08
N VAL A 290 18.85 -5.95 -53.38
CA VAL A 290 18.31 -6.98 -52.45
C VAL A 290 19.15 -7.06 -51.17
N ILE A 291 20.48 -7.04 -51.30
CA ILE A 291 21.40 -7.11 -50.15
C ILE A 291 21.30 -5.83 -49.32
N ILE A 292 21.25 -4.67 -49.99
CA ILE A 292 21.08 -3.38 -49.33
C ILE A 292 19.76 -3.34 -48.55
N ARG A 293 18.62 -3.73 -49.16
CA ARG A 293 17.31 -3.79 -48.49
C ARG A 293 17.33 -4.69 -47.26
N ASN A 294 17.93 -5.87 -47.37
CA ASN A 294 18.06 -6.77 -46.23
C ASN A 294 18.88 -6.14 -45.10
N GLU A 295 20.00 -5.48 -45.40
CA GLU A 295 20.83 -4.85 -44.37
C GLU A 295 20.15 -3.58 -43.78
N LYS A 296 19.40 -2.80 -44.57
CA LYS A 296 18.52 -1.71 -44.08
C LYS A 296 17.49 -2.26 -43.08
N ARG A 297 16.84 -3.39 -43.41
CA ARG A 297 15.90 -4.10 -42.54
C ARG A 297 16.56 -4.56 -41.24
N MET A 298 17.75 -5.17 -41.33
CA MET A 298 18.49 -5.64 -40.15
C MET A 298 18.95 -4.49 -39.25
N LEU A 299 19.27 -3.32 -39.83
CA LEU A 299 19.59 -2.11 -39.07
C LEU A 299 18.37 -1.59 -38.30
N GLN A 300 17.20 -1.48 -38.95
CA GLN A 300 15.93 -1.13 -38.29
C GLN A 300 15.64 -2.07 -37.12
N GLU A 301 15.77 -3.38 -37.33
CA GLU A 301 15.58 -4.39 -36.29
C GLU A 301 16.55 -4.29 -35.11
N ALA A 302 17.81 -3.90 -35.37
CA ALA A 302 18.84 -3.74 -34.35
C ALA A 302 18.56 -2.50 -33.48
N VAL A 303 18.14 -1.40 -34.11
CA VAL A 303 17.76 -0.15 -33.42
C VAL A 303 16.48 -0.34 -32.63
N ASP A 304 15.49 -1.03 -33.19
CA ASP A 304 14.28 -1.44 -32.49
C ASP A 304 14.60 -2.22 -31.21
N ALA A 305 15.54 -3.17 -31.28
CA ALA A 305 15.95 -3.96 -30.12
C ALA A 305 16.75 -3.14 -29.08
N LEU A 306 17.54 -2.16 -29.52
CA LEU A 306 18.24 -1.22 -28.63
C LEU A 306 17.24 -0.38 -27.82
N LEU A 307 16.21 0.15 -28.48
CA LEU A 307 15.20 1.01 -27.87
C LEU A 307 14.19 0.22 -27.03
N ASP A 308 13.53 -0.80 -27.59
CA ASP A 308 12.56 -1.67 -26.91
C ASP A 308 12.56 -3.10 -27.48
N ASN A 309 13.41 -3.96 -26.92
CA ASN A 309 13.55 -5.36 -27.33
C ASN A 309 12.25 -6.18 -27.15
N GLY A 310 11.40 -5.80 -26.19
CA GLY A 310 10.17 -6.53 -25.87
C GLY A 310 9.02 -6.32 -26.85
N ARG A 311 9.03 -5.24 -27.66
CA ARG A 311 7.98 -4.95 -28.66
C ARG A 311 8.22 -5.60 -30.03
N ARG A 312 9.35 -6.28 -30.22
CA ARG A 312 9.60 -7.11 -31.40
C ARG A 312 8.88 -8.45 -31.29
N SER A 313 8.51 -9.02 -32.43
CA SER A 313 7.94 -10.38 -32.51
C SER A 313 8.94 -11.44 -32.06
N ARG A 314 10.24 -11.21 -32.28
CA ARG A 314 11.33 -12.08 -31.80
C ARG A 314 12.34 -11.27 -30.96
N VAL A 315 12.37 -11.57 -29.67
CA VAL A 315 13.24 -10.91 -28.69
C VAL A 315 14.68 -11.41 -28.84
N LEU A 316 15.65 -10.49 -28.85
CA LEU A 316 17.07 -10.84 -28.85
C LEU A 316 17.48 -11.35 -27.46
N LYS A 317 18.11 -12.53 -27.45
CA LYS A 317 18.58 -13.22 -26.25
C LYS A 317 20.10 -13.17 -26.13
N ALA A 318 20.59 -13.16 -24.89
CA ALA A 318 21.99 -13.37 -24.56
C ALA A 318 22.39 -14.84 -24.74
N ALA A 319 23.68 -15.15 -24.59
CA ALA A 319 24.18 -16.54 -24.62
C ALA A 319 23.48 -17.43 -23.57
N THR A 320 23.10 -16.86 -22.42
CA THR A 320 22.36 -17.53 -21.34
C THR A 320 20.85 -17.70 -21.62
N LYS A 321 20.40 -17.53 -22.87
CA LYS A 321 18.99 -17.57 -23.32
C LYS A 321 18.05 -16.54 -22.67
N ARG A 322 18.51 -15.73 -21.72
CA ARG A 322 17.74 -14.59 -21.18
C ARG A 322 17.59 -13.47 -22.23
N PRO A 323 16.47 -12.72 -22.25
CA PRO A 323 16.36 -11.55 -23.12
C PRO A 323 17.35 -10.45 -22.69
N LEU A 324 17.93 -9.75 -23.67
CA LEU A 324 18.78 -8.58 -23.43
C LEU A 324 17.92 -7.40 -22.95
N LYS A 325 18.34 -6.72 -21.88
CA LYS A 325 17.67 -5.51 -21.39
C LYS A 325 17.90 -4.33 -22.34
N SER A 326 16.82 -3.73 -22.81
CA SER A 326 16.82 -2.53 -23.67
C SER A 326 16.80 -1.23 -22.87
N LEU A 327 16.94 -0.08 -23.56
CA LEU A 327 16.81 1.24 -22.93
C LEU A 327 15.44 1.44 -22.28
N SER A 328 14.37 0.98 -22.91
CA SER A 328 13.03 1.02 -22.33
C SER A 328 12.91 0.19 -21.06
N ASP A 329 13.51 -1.00 -21.02
CA ASP A 329 13.47 -1.91 -19.85
C ASP A 329 14.22 -1.36 -18.64
N MET A 330 15.21 -0.49 -18.85
CA MET A 330 15.87 0.22 -17.76
C MET A 330 14.94 1.23 -17.08
N ILE A 331 13.96 1.75 -17.81
CA ILE A 331 13.06 2.80 -17.32
C ILE A 331 11.77 2.19 -16.75
N LYS A 332 11.19 1.21 -17.47
CA LYS A 332 9.88 0.61 -17.15
C LYS A 332 10.00 -0.59 -16.21
N GLY A 333 8.86 -0.98 -15.62
CA GLY A 333 8.75 -2.17 -14.76
C GLY A 333 9.19 -1.95 -13.31
N LYS A 334 9.15 -3.03 -12.51
CA LYS A 334 9.47 -2.98 -11.06
C LYS A 334 10.98 -2.74 -10.82
N GLN A 335 11.83 -3.30 -11.67
CA GLN A 335 13.28 -3.08 -11.65
C GLN A 335 13.72 -1.83 -12.45
N GLY A 336 12.76 -1.05 -12.98
CA GLY A 336 13.04 0.16 -13.72
C GLY A 336 13.49 1.29 -12.79
N ARG A 337 14.22 2.27 -13.34
CA ARG A 337 14.80 3.40 -12.60
C ARG A 337 13.75 4.17 -11.77
N PHE A 338 12.57 4.43 -12.33
CA PHE A 338 11.52 5.19 -11.64
C PHE A 338 11.09 4.52 -10.33
N ARG A 339 10.84 3.21 -10.34
CA ARG A 339 10.32 2.50 -9.16
C ARG A 339 11.43 2.08 -8.20
N GLN A 340 12.54 1.56 -8.72
CA GLN A 340 13.58 0.95 -7.88
C GLN A 340 14.63 1.95 -7.36
N ASN A 341 14.90 3.03 -8.09
CA ASN A 341 16.02 3.94 -7.77
C ASN A 341 15.59 5.39 -7.49
N LEU A 342 14.46 5.85 -8.02
CA LEU A 342 13.95 7.20 -7.75
C LEU A 342 13.00 7.19 -6.55
N LEU A 343 11.97 6.35 -6.58
CA LEU A 343 11.02 6.21 -5.48
C LEU A 343 11.57 5.31 -4.37
N GLY A 344 12.09 4.13 -4.72
CA GLY A 344 12.88 3.31 -3.81
C GLY A 344 14.34 3.78 -3.80
N LYS A 345 14.91 4.00 -2.62
CA LYS A 345 16.34 4.27 -2.46
C LYS A 345 16.88 3.53 -1.25
N ARG A 346 18.10 3.02 -1.38
CA ARG A 346 18.87 2.64 -0.19
C ARG A 346 19.36 3.93 0.44
N VAL A 347 19.21 4.01 1.76
CA VAL A 347 19.55 5.19 2.56
C VAL A 347 20.62 4.80 3.57
N ASP A 348 21.59 5.68 3.76
CA ASP A 348 22.57 5.57 4.83
C ASP A 348 21.91 5.94 6.18
N TYR A 349 22.65 5.80 7.29
CA TYR A 349 22.13 6.07 8.65
C TYR A 349 20.84 5.29 8.96
N SER A 350 20.83 4.03 8.54
CA SER A 350 19.73 3.10 8.79
C SER A 350 20.24 1.75 9.25
N GLY A 351 19.44 1.08 10.09
CA GLY A 351 19.73 -0.24 10.63
C GLY A 351 18.48 -1.10 10.64
N ARG A 352 18.63 -2.41 10.84
CA ARG A 352 17.50 -3.33 11.06
C ARG A 352 17.87 -4.37 12.10
N SER A 353 16.95 -4.68 13.00
CA SER A 353 17.06 -5.82 13.89
C SER A 353 15.70 -6.45 14.17
N VAL A 354 15.73 -7.61 14.83
CA VAL A 354 14.55 -8.28 15.39
C VAL A 354 13.98 -7.42 16.51
N ILE A 355 12.65 -7.34 16.58
CA ILE A 355 11.96 -6.65 17.68
C ILE A 355 11.67 -7.60 18.84
N VAL A 356 11.74 -7.06 20.05
CA VAL A 356 11.32 -7.71 21.28
C VAL A 356 10.45 -6.75 22.09
N VAL A 357 9.67 -7.31 23.01
CA VAL A 357 8.79 -6.52 23.86
C VAL A 357 9.60 -5.69 24.87
N GLY A 358 9.21 -4.43 25.08
CA GLY A 358 9.77 -3.55 26.12
C GLY A 358 8.67 -2.90 26.95
N PRO A 359 8.01 -3.63 27.87
CA PRO A 359 6.91 -3.11 28.69
C PRO A 359 7.34 -2.04 29.71
N GLU A 360 8.63 -1.90 29.97
CA GLU A 360 9.18 -0.86 30.84
C GLU A 360 9.32 0.51 30.16
N LEU A 361 9.19 0.56 28.83
CA LEU A 361 9.33 1.78 28.05
C LEU A 361 8.06 2.61 28.15
N LYS A 362 8.18 3.94 28.00
CA LYS A 362 7.01 4.82 27.81
C LYS A 362 6.57 4.82 26.35
N LEU A 363 5.33 5.25 26.06
CA LEU A 363 4.78 5.23 24.70
C LEU A 363 5.66 5.92 23.63
N HIS A 364 6.38 6.98 23.99
CA HIS A 364 7.27 7.74 23.10
C HIS A 364 8.69 7.16 22.98
N GLN A 365 9.03 6.10 23.71
CA GLN A 365 10.38 5.57 23.78
C GLN A 365 10.53 4.27 22.98
N CYS A 366 11.74 4.00 22.52
CA CYS A 366 12.12 2.71 21.97
C CYS A 366 13.50 2.28 22.48
N GLY A 367 13.72 0.99 22.67
CA GLY A 367 15.04 0.48 23.08
C GLY A 367 15.93 0.24 21.86
N LEU A 368 17.06 0.93 21.79
CA LEU A 368 18.03 0.80 20.72
C LEU A 368 19.32 0.10 21.24
N PRO A 369 19.75 -1.01 20.61
CA PRO A 369 21.00 -1.67 20.99
C PRO A 369 22.20 -0.75 20.93
N LYS A 370 23.03 -0.75 21.98
CA LYS A 370 24.27 0.05 22.07
C LYS A 370 25.15 -0.04 20.83
N THR A 371 25.36 -1.26 20.30
CA THR A 371 26.16 -1.49 19.08
C THR A 371 25.55 -0.87 17.82
N MET A 372 24.23 -0.88 17.72
CA MET A 372 23.51 -0.26 16.60
C MET A 372 23.54 1.26 16.72
N ALA A 373 23.28 1.80 17.91
CA ALA A 373 23.35 3.23 18.19
C ALA A 373 24.75 3.79 17.89
N LEU A 374 25.81 3.10 18.31
CA LEU A 374 27.19 3.48 18.03
C LEU A 374 27.47 3.65 16.52
N GLU A 375 26.96 2.75 15.68
CA GLU A 375 27.18 2.82 14.23
C GLU A 375 26.33 3.92 13.58
N LEU A 376 25.08 4.06 13.99
CA LEU A 376 24.14 5.05 13.47
C LEU A 376 24.55 6.49 13.80
N PHE A 377 25.03 6.71 15.03
CA PHE A 377 25.39 8.04 15.54
C PHE A 377 26.88 8.37 15.43
N LYS A 378 27.66 7.52 14.75
CA LYS A 378 29.12 7.65 14.65
C LYS A 378 29.64 9.07 14.31
N PRO A 379 29.06 9.82 13.35
CA PRO A 379 29.54 11.18 13.08
C PRO A 379 29.31 12.17 14.23
N TYR A 380 28.18 12.04 14.94
CA TYR A 380 27.85 12.89 16.08
C TYR A 380 28.79 12.61 17.26
N ILE A 381 29.13 11.34 17.49
CA ILE A 381 30.10 10.94 18.49
C ILE A 381 31.48 11.55 18.17
N PHE A 382 31.92 11.51 16.92
CA PHE A 382 33.18 12.13 16.53
C PHE A 382 33.20 13.64 16.81
N SER A 383 32.11 14.34 16.50
CA SER A 383 31.97 15.76 16.78
C SER A 383 32.00 16.05 18.28
N LYS A 384 31.31 15.24 19.10
CA LYS A 384 31.26 15.42 20.56
C LYS A 384 32.57 15.12 21.25
N LEU A 385 33.31 14.10 20.80
CA LEU A 385 34.64 13.80 21.33
C LEU A 385 35.65 14.93 21.05
N GLU A 386 35.54 15.58 19.89
CA GLU A 386 36.34 16.74 19.53
C GLU A 386 35.92 17.99 20.34
N GLU A 387 34.62 18.24 20.48
CA GLU A 387 34.06 19.35 21.28
C GLU A 387 34.50 19.28 22.76
N LYS A 388 34.49 18.08 23.35
CA LYS A 388 34.94 17.85 24.73
C LYS A 388 36.47 17.81 24.89
N GLY A 389 37.23 17.89 23.80
CA GLY A 389 38.69 17.90 23.85
C GLY A 389 39.35 16.54 24.11
N TYR A 390 38.60 15.43 24.09
CA TYR A 390 39.17 14.08 24.23
C TYR A 390 40.04 13.68 23.04
N VAL A 391 39.75 14.23 21.85
CA VAL A 391 40.51 14.00 20.62
C VAL A 391 40.71 15.28 19.84
N THR A 392 41.87 15.40 19.21
CA THR A 392 42.22 16.53 18.34
C THR A 392 42.01 16.26 16.86
N THR A 393 41.80 14.99 16.47
CA THR A 393 41.61 14.60 15.06
C THR A 393 40.57 13.49 14.92
N ILE A 394 39.82 13.52 13.81
CA ILE A 394 38.84 12.48 13.46
C ILE A 394 39.48 11.08 13.38
N LYS A 395 40.75 10.98 12.96
CA LYS A 395 41.46 9.69 12.93
C LYS A 395 41.69 9.13 14.34
N ALA A 396 41.99 9.97 15.31
CA ALA A 396 42.09 9.55 16.71
C ALA A 396 40.72 9.15 17.25
N ALA A 397 39.68 9.96 16.98
CA ALA A 397 38.29 9.64 17.34
C ALA A 397 37.86 8.26 16.81
N LYS A 398 38.17 7.98 15.54
CA LYS A 398 37.87 6.68 14.91
C LYS A 398 38.54 5.51 15.62
N LYS A 399 39.81 5.66 16.04
CA LYS A 399 40.52 4.62 16.80
C LYS A 399 39.92 4.36 18.17
N ILE A 400 39.50 5.41 18.88
CA ILE A 400 38.82 5.28 20.18
C ILE A 400 37.50 4.54 20.00
N VAL A 401 36.71 4.95 19.01
CA VAL A 401 35.42 4.31 18.68
C VAL A 401 35.57 2.85 18.26
N GLU A 402 36.58 2.50 17.48
CA GLU A 402 36.86 1.10 17.10
C GLU A 402 37.32 0.23 18.28
N LYS A 403 37.92 0.83 19.32
CA LYS A 403 38.31 0.12 20.55
C LYS A 403 37.18 -0.05 21.56
N GLY A 404 36.10 0.75 21.45
CA GLY A 404 34.96 0.68 22.37
C GLY A 404 35.29 1.16 23.79
N GLU A 405 36.07 2.23 23.93
CA GLU A 405 36.38 2.84 25.25
C GLU A 405 35.12 3.37 25.95
N GLU A 406 35.10 3.37 27.28
CA GLU A 406 33.89 3.69 28.07
C GLU A 406 33.37 5.12 27.86
N ILE A 407 34.27 6.08 27.61
CA ILE A 407 33.97 7.50 27.36
C ILE A 407 32.97 7.69 26.21
N ILE A 408 32.92 6.74 25.27
CA ILE A 408 32.00 6.79 24.14
C ILE A 408 30.55 6.70 24.59
N TRP A 409 30.26 5.90 25.62
CA TRP A 409 28.88 5.66 26.08
C TRP A 409 28.29 6.93 26.68
N ASP A 410 29.07 7.67 27.47
CA ASP A 410 28.66 8.97 28.02
C ASP A 410 28.37 9.99 26.90
N CYS A 411 29.21 10.01 25.85
CA CYS A 411 28.98 10.87 24.69
C CYS A 411 27.76 10.43 23.88
N LEU A 412 27.52 9.13 23.78
CA LEU A 412 26.39 8.57 23.05
C LEU A 412 25.07 8.87 23.75
N ASP A 413 25.01 8.74 25.08
CA ASP A 413 23.82 9.08 25.86
C ASP A 413 23.45 10.56 25.72
N GLU A 414 24.43 11.47 25.74
CA GLU A 414 24.19 12.90 25.51
C GLU A 414 23.66 13.18 24.09
N VAL A 415 24.20 12.51 23.07
CA VAL A 415 23.74 12.68 21.68
C VAL A 415 22.30 12.19 21.49
N ILE A 416 21.90 11.15 22.21
CA ILE A 416 20.62 10.48 22.03
C ILE A 416 19.46 11.23 22.70
N GLN A 417 19.69 11.93 23.82
CA GLN A 417 18.62 12.54 24.63
C GLN A 417 17.67 13.46 23.84
N GLU A 418 18.17 14.19 22.83
CA GLU A 418 17.33 15.11 22.04
C GLU A 418 17.07 14.63 20.61
N HIS A 419 17.54 13.43 20.25
CA HIS A 419 17.55 12.97 18.86
C HIS A 419 16.56 11.83 18.59
N PRO A 420 15.37 12.12 18.02
CA PRO A 420 14.37 11.10 17.75
C PRO A 420 14.86 10.15 16.65
N VAL A 421 14.43 8.91 16.69
CA VAL A 421 14.65 7.90 15.64
C VAL A 421 13.33 7.47 15.03
N LEU A 422 13.35 7.12 13.74
CA LEU A 422 12.17 6.61 13.04
C LEU A 422 12.22 5.09 12.99
N LEU A 423 11.20 4.43 13.54
CA LEU A 423 10.96 3.01 13.38
C LEU A 423 9.99 2.76 12.22
N ASN A 424 10.30 1.76 11.41
CA ASN A 424 9.50 1.37 10.26
C ASN A 424 9.38 -0.16 10.17
N ARG A 425 8.16 -0.66 9.99
CA ARG A 425 7.90 -2.06 9.68
C ARG A 425 7.51 -2.24 8.22
N ALA A 426 8.21 -3.13 7.54
CA ALA A 426 7.89 -3.50 6.16
C ALA A 426 6.93 -4.71 6.14
N PRO A 427 5.87 -4.71 5.31
CA PRO A 427 5.44 -3.66 4.39
C PRO A 427 4.62 -2.54 5.07
N THR A 428 4.94 -1.28 4.79
CA THR A 428 4.21 -0.10 5.29
C THR A 428 2.91 0.10 4.50
N LEU A 429 1.77 -0.34 5.05
CA LEU A 429 0.44 -0.25 4.40
C LEU A 429 -0.24 1.10 4.63
N HIS A 430 0.03 1.74 5.75
CA HIS A 430 -0.54 3.01 6.20
C HIS A 430 0.51 3.80 6.96
N ARG A 431 0.26 5.10 7.17
CA ARG A 431 1.23 6.02 7.81
C ARG A 431 1.72 5.58 9.19
N LEU A 432 0.91 4.88 9.98
CA LEU A 432 1.30 4.47 11.35
C LEU A 432 2.31 3.31 11.35
N GLY A 433 2.57 2.67 10.21
CA GLY A 433 3.67 1.72 10.06
C GLY A 433 5.06 2.36 10.07
N MET A 434 5.14 3.69 10.21
CA MET A 434 6.36 4.45 10.42
C MET A 434 6.13 5.56 11.44
N GLN A 435 6.82 5.51 12.59
CA GLN A 435 6.64 6.47 13.69
C GLN A 435 7.99 6.88 14.29
N ALA A 436 8.02 8.03 14.95
CA ALA A 436 9.19 8.52 15.68
C ALA A 436 9.13 8.13 17.16
N PHE A 437 10.30 7.85 17.73
CA PHE A 437 10.51 7.52 19.13
C PHE A 437 11.81 8.14 19.64
N ASP A 438 11.88 8.42 20.93
CA ASP A 438 13.13 8.78 21.60
C ASP A 438 13.90 7.48 21.95
N PRO A 439 15.19 7.34 21.58
CA PRO A 439 15.94 6.12 21.84
C PRO A 439 16.34 6.00 23.30
N VAL A 440 16.25 4.79 23.84
CA VAL A 440 16.83 4.40 25.14
C VAL A 440 17.87 3.32 24.86
N LEU A 441 19.10 3.52 25.34
CA LEU A 441 20.16 2.52 25.15
C LEU A 441 19.82 1.23 25.90
N VAL A 442 19.85 0.12 25.18
CA VAL A 442 19.62 -1.22 25.75
C VAL A 442 20.78 -2.15 25.41
N GLU A 443 20.99 -3.12 26.29
CA GLU A 443 21.94 -4.22 26.05
C GLU A 443 21.40 -5.22 25.02
N GLY A 444 22.31 -5.98 24.41
CA GLY A 444 21.98 -6.98 23.41
C GLY A 444 21.97 -6.44 21.97
N LYS A 445 21.16 -7.08 21.11
CA LYS A 445 21.12 -6.80 19.66
C LYS A 445 19.70 -6.57 19.12
N ALA A 446 18.67 -6.72 19.94
CA ALA A 446 17.27 -6.60 19.54
C ALA A 446 16.71 -5.22 19.87
N ILE A 447 15.83 -4.71 19.02
CA ILE A 447 15.13 -3.44 19.27
C ILE A 447 13.97 -3.72 20.24
N LYS A 448 13.89 -2.98 21.35
CA LYS A 448 12.73 -3.08 22.24
C LYS A 448 11.63 -2.13 21.75
N LEU A 449 10.42 -2.66 21.58
CA LEU A 449 9.25 -1.91 21.13
C LEU A 449 8.20 -1.87 22.23
N HIS A 450 7.55 -0.72 22.37
CA HIS A 450 6.44 -0.52 23.28
C HIS A 450 5.21 -1.38 22.87
N PRO A 451 4.56 -2.11 23.78
CA PRO A 451 3.45 -3.01 23.44
C PRO A 451 2.24 -2.33 22.78
N LEU A 452 1.85 -1.14 23.24
CA LEU A 452 0.68 -0.41 22.70
C LEU A 452 0.82 0.04 21.23
N VAL A 453 2.04 0.13 20.70
CA VAL A 453 2.24 0.50 19.28
C VAL A 453 2.25 -0.70 18.35
N CYS A 454 2.30 -1.93 18.88
CA CYS A 454 2.31 -3.14 18.05
C CYS A 454 1.07 -3.26 17.15
N THR A 455 -0.09 -2.79 17.62
CA THR A 455 -1.32 -2.74 16.80
C THR A 455 -1.16 -1.82 15.59
N ALA A 456 -0.55 -0.65 15.79
CA ALA A 456 -0.32 0.35 14.75
C ALA A 456 0.71 -0.12 13.71
N PHE A 457 1.76 -0.84 14.13
CA PHE A 457 2.70 -1.48 13.21
C PHE A 457 2.19 -2.80 12.62
N ASN A 458 1.10 -3.33 13.18
CA ASN A 458 0.63 -4.70 12.96
C ASN A 458 1.75 -5.73 13.19
N ALA A 459 2.56 -5.51 14.22
CA ALA A 459 3.77 -6.25 14.54
C ALA A 459 3.53 -7.32 15.62
N ASP A 460 4.24 -8.43 15.50
CA ASP A 460 4.30 -9.54 16.44
C ASP A 460 5.76 -9.84 16.82
N PHE A 461 5.94 -10.65 17.86
CA PHE A 461 7.26 -10.94 18.44
C PHE A 461 7.73 -12.37 18.10
N ASP A 462 7.50 -12.84 16.87
CA ASP A 462 7.83 -14.19 16.40
C ASP A 462 9.10 -14.25 15.51
N GLY A 463 9.87 -13.17 15.47
CA GLY A 463 11.07 -13.01 14.63
C GLY A 463 10.99 -11.83 13.66
N ASP A 464 9.90 -11.08 13.73
CA ASP A 464 9.66 -9.85 13.00
C ASP A 464 10.78 -8.82 13.18
N GLN A 465 11.02 -8.02 12.14
CA GLN A 465 12.14 -7.08 12.09
C GLN A 465 11.66 -5.67 11.76
N MET A 466 12.22 -4.68 12.46
CA MET A 466 11.99 -3.27 12.16
C MET A 466 13.27 -2.57 11.72
N ALA A 467 13.10 -1.61 10.81
CA ALA A 467 14.17 -0.72 10.38
C ALA A 467 14.17 0.56 11.22
N VAL A 468 15.36 1.01 11.59
CA VAL A 468 15.62 2.30 12.25
C VAL A 468 16.20 3.26 11.22
N HIS A 469 15.76 4.52 11.23
CA HIS A 469 16.35 5.61 10.46
C HIS A 469 16.62 6.82 11.37
N VAL A 470 17.76 7.50 11.16
CA VAL A 470 18.15 8.67 11.96
C VAL A 470 17.91 9.96 11.17
N PRO A 471 17.03 10.88 11.63
CA PRO A 471 16.80 12.18 11.00
C PRO A 471 17.97 13.13 11.25
N LEU A 472 18.72 13.48 10.21
CA LEU A 472 19.97 14.24 10.39
C LEU A 472 19.77 15.76 10.51
N SER A 473 18.90 16.37 9.70
CA SER A 473 18.71 17.82 9.74
C SER A 473 17.84 18.25 10.91
N ILE A 474 18.01 19.49 11.39
CA ILE A 474 17.23 20.04 12.50
C ILE A 474 15.75 20.07 12.13
N GLU A 475 15.42 20.44 10.88
CA GLU A 475 14.04 20.47 10.39
C GLU A 475 13.41 19.07 10.42
N ALA A 476 14.16 18.03 10.02
CA ALA A 476 13.69 16.65 10.03
C ALA A 476 13.49 16.12 11.46
N GLN A 477 14.35 16.50 12.40
CA GLN A 477 14.21 16.15 13.82
C GLN A 477 12.96 16.81 14.43
N VAL A 478 12.76 18.10 14.15
CA VAL A 478 11.57 18.84 14.60
C VAL A 478 10.31 18.27 13.96
N GLU A 479 10.32 17.99 12.66
CA GLU A 479 9.20 17.36 11.95
C GLU A 479 8.85 15.99 12.55
N ALA A 480 9.86 15.16 12.82
CA ALA A 480 9.68 13.86 13.45
C ALA A 480 9.03 13.99 14.83
N ARG A 481 9.51 14.92 15.67
CA ARG A 481 8.99 15.15 17.02
C ARG A 481 7.57 15.73 17.03
N VAL A 482 7.28 16.66 16.12
CA VAL A 482 5.98 17.36 16.06
C VAL A 482 4.90 16.53 15.36
N LEU A 483 5.24 15.82 14.28
CA LEU A 483 4.24 15.13 13.45
C LEU A 483 4.25 13.59 13.61
N MET A 484 5.43 12.99 13.75
CA MET A 484 5.59 11.53 13.65
C MET A 484 5.71 10.81 15.00
N MET A 485 5.90 11.53 16.10
CA MET A 485 6.02 10.91 17.42
C MET A 485 4.81 10.03 17.73
N SER A 486 5.04 8.86 18.34
CA SER A 486 3.97 7.88 18.64
C SER A 486 2.82 8.49 19.47
N VAL A 487 3.13 9.35 20.44
CA VAL A 487 2.14 10.06 21.28
C VAL A 487 1.21 10.97 20.49
N ASN A 488 1.62 11.42 19.30
CA ASN A 488 0.79 12.26 18.44
C ASN A 488 -0.18 11.45 17.58
N ASN A 489 0.03 10.13 17.47
CA ASN A 489 -0.60 9.26 16.49
C ASN A 489 -1.42 8.14 17.16
N ILE A 490 -2.31 8.53 18.08
CA ILE A 490 -3.15 7.62 18.90
C ILE A 490 -4.40 7.16 18.15
N LEU A 491 -4.93 7.99 17.25
CA LEU A 491 -6.16 7.70 16.51
C LEU A 491 -5.87 7.12 15.13
N SER A 492 -6.77 6.25 14.66
CA SER A 492 -6.76 5.76 13.29
C SER A 492 -7.21 6.86 12.31
N PRO A 493 -6.44 7.15 11.24
CA PRO A 493 -6.85 8.12 10.22
C PRO A 493 -8.11 7.72 9.44
N ALA A 494 -8.51 6.44 9.49
CA ALA A 494 -9.65 5.93 8.73
C ALA A 494 -10.99 6.25 9.39
N ASN A 495 -11.07 6.19 10.72
CA ASN A 495 -12.32 6.26 11.48
C ASN A 495 -12.26 7.10 12.77
N GLY A 496 -11.08 7.60 13.15
CA GLY A 496 -10.90 8.41 14.35
C GLY A 496 -11.02 7.64 15.68
N LYS A 497 -11.09 6.30 15.63
CA LYS A 497 -11.06 5.47 16.84
C LYS A 497 -9.62 5.29 17.34
N PRO A 498 -9.39 5.18 18.65
CA PRO A 498 -8.06 4.88 19.18
C PRO A 498 -7.51 3.57 18.62
N ILE A 499 -6.27 3.59 18.11
CA ILE A 499 -5.55 2.40 17.63
C ILE A 499 -4.59 1.84 18.68
N ALA A 500 -4.02 2.73 19.50
CA ALA A 500 -3.17 2.38 20.64
C ALA A 500 -4.04 1.98 21.84
N THR A 501 -4.90 0.98 21.65
CA THR A 501 -5.70 0.40 22.73
C THR A 501 -4.97 -0.82 23.32
N PRO A 502 -5.08 -1.07 24.64
CA PRO A 502 -4.60 -2.30 25.25
C PRO A 502 -5.12 -3.53 24.51
N THR A 503 -4.28 -4.55 24.40
CA THR A 503 -4.63 -5.80 23.71
C THR A 503 -4.20 -7.02 24.50
N GLN A 504 -4.82 -8.16 24.22
CA GLN A 504 -4.46 -9.47 24.77
C GLN A 504 -4.39 -9.41 26.31
N ASP A 505 -3.24 -9.73 26.89
CA ASP A 505 -3.03 -9.94 28.32
C ASP A 505 -3.35 -8.69 29.15
N MET A 506 -3.05 -7.49 28.63
CA MET A 506 -3.40 -6.23 29.32
C MET A 506 -4.91 -6.13 29.55
N VAL A 507 -5.71 -6.49 28.54
CA VAL A 507 -7.17 -6.48 28.63
C VAL A 507 -7.64 -7.59 29.57
N LEU A 508 -7.01 -8.76 29.52
CA LEU A 508 -7.37 -9.88 30.38
C LEU A 508 -7.16 -9.54 31.87
N GLY A 509 -6.04 -8.90 32.22
CA GLY A 509 -5.78 -8.45 33.59
C GLY A 509 -6.79 -7.42 34.08
N ILE A 510 -7.11 -6.40 33.27
CA ILE A 510 -8.13 -5.39 33.61
C ILE A 510 -9.53 -6.03 33.73
N TYR A 511 -9.85 -6.94 32.80
CA TYR A 511 -11.12 -7.66 32.84
C TYR A 511 -11.22 -8.48 34.12
N TYR A 512 -10.17 -9.23 34.50
CA TYR A 512 -10.12 -10.03 35.71
C TYR A 512 -10.41 -9.21 36.97
N ILE A 513 -9.65 -8.13 37.22
CA ILE A 513 -9.81 -7.31 38.44
C ILE A 513 -11.19 -6.62 38.51
N THR A 514 -11.85 -6.39 37.37
CA THR A 514 -13.18 -5.75 37.35
C THR A 514 -14.35 -6.73 37.49
N LYS A 515 -14.09 -8.04 37.50
CA LYS A 515 -15.09 -9.06 37.82
C LYS A 515 -15.47 -9.05 39.29
N GLU A 516 -16.69 -9.49 39.55
CA GLU A 516 -17.24 -9.72 40.87
C GLU A 516 -17.35 -11.23 41.12
N LYS A 517 -17.12 -11.62 42.38
CA LYS A 517 -17.18 -13.00 42.88
C LYS A 517 -18.16 -13.03 44.05
N LEU A 518 -19.04 -14.04 44.07
CA LEU A 518 -19.93 -14.31 45.18
C LEU A 518 -19.12 -14.93 46.32
N HIS A 519 -19.46 -14.60 47.57
CA HIS A 519 -18.78 -15.12 48.75
C HIS A 519 -17.28 -14.79 48.84
N GLY A 520 -16.85 -13.70 48.18
CA GLY A 520 -15.48 -13.20 48.26
C GLY A 520 -15.10 -12.75 49.67
N LYS A 521 -13.82 -12.85 50.03
CA LYS A 521 -13.34 -12.42 51.36
C LYS A 521 -13.61 -10.93 51.54
N GLY A 522 -14.43 -10.57 52.54
CA GLY A 522 -14.79 -9.18 52.82
C GLY A 522 -16.02 -8.65 52.08
N GLU A 523 -16.83 -9.53 51.48
CA GLU A 523 -18.11 -9.18 50.87
C GLU A 523 -19.04 -8.41 51.84
N GLY A 524 -19.71 -7.38 51.32
CA GLY A 524 -20.69 -6.58 52.05
C GLY A 524 -20.10 -5.55 53.01
N LYS A 525 -18.77 -5.45 53.13
CA LYS A 525 -18.12 -4.42 53.94
C LYS A 525 -18.36 -3.01 53.39
N VAL A 526 -18.44 -2.06 54.31
CA VAL A 526 -18.67 -0.64 54.03
C VAL A 526 -17.41 0.13 54.38
N PHE A 527 -16.92 0.96 53.46
CA PHE A 527 -15.72 1.76 53.60
C PHE A 527 -16.02 3.26 53.50
N SER A 528 -15.28 4.06 54.26
CA SER A 528 -15.39 5.51 54.33
C SER A 528 -14.81 6.23 53.11
N GLY A 529 -13.92 5.58 52.35
CA GLY A 529 -13.37 6.09 51.10
C GLY A 529 -12.45 5.08 50.38
N PRO A 530 -11.96 5.42 49.18
CA PRO A 530 -11.09 4.55 48.37
C PRO A 530 -9.77 4.19 49.06
N GLU A 531 -9.17 5.13 49.79
CA GLU A 531 -7.92 4.90 50.54
C GLU A 531 -8.06 3.79 51.60
N GLU A 532 -9.21 3.72 52.27
CA GLU A 532 -9.46 2.68 53.27
C GLU A 532 -9.60 1.29 52.61
N VAL A 533 -10.19 1.24 51.42
CA VAL A 533 -10.25 0.01 50.61
C VAL A 533 -8.84 -0.43 50.24
N ARG A 534 -7.96 0.50 49.85
CA ARG A 534 -6.58 0.18 49.51
C ARG A 534 -5.81 -0.38 50.70
N ILE A 535 -5.91 0.27 51.87
CA ILE A 535 -5.30 -0.22 53.11
C ILE A 535 -5.81 -1.62 53.46
N ALA A 536 -7.11 -1.85 53.32
CA ALA A 536 -7.71 -3.15 53.63
C ALA A 536 -7.30 -4.25 52.64
N TYR A 537 -7.12 -3.91 51.36
CA TYR A 537 -6.61 -4.81 50.33
C TYR A 537 -5.14 -5.16 50.59
N ASP A 538 -4.29 -4.15 50.82
CA ASP A 538 -2.86 -4.34 51.11
C ASP A 538 -2.62 -5.11 52.43
N ALA A 539 -3.59 -5.09 53.35
CA ALA A 539 -3.58 -5.86 54.59
C ALA A 539 -4.17 -7.28 54.45
N ASP A 540 -4.49 -7.74 53.23
CA ASP A 540 -5.13 -9.03 52.92
C ASP A 540 -6.46 -9.25 53.65
N VAL A 541 -7.16 -8.18 54.06
CA VAL A 541 -8.44 -8.26 54.78
C VAL A 541 -9.62 -8.49 53.82
N ILE A 542 -9.47 -8.06 52.58
CA ILE A 542 -10.48 -8.16 51.50
C ILE A 542 -9.84 -8.67 50.20
N GLU A 543 -10.63 -9.37 49.39
CA GLU A 543 -10.21 -9.89 48.07
C GLU A 543 -10.61 -8.91 46.95
N GLU A 544 -9.88 -8.91 45.84
CA GLU A 544 -10.06 -7.98 44.71
C GLU A 544 -11.45 -8.06 44.04
N HIS A 545 -12.06 -9.25 44.03
CA HIS A 545 -13.39 -9.48 43.46
C HIS A 545 -14.54 -9.27 44.45
N ALA A 546 -14.24 -8.94 45.72
CA ALA A 546 -15.24 -8.79 46.75
C ALA A 546 -16.15 -7.59 46.47
N LYS A 547 -17.46 -7.81 46.61
CA LYS A 547 -18.48 -6.76 46.48
C LYS A 547 -18.51 -5.91 47.74
N ILE A 548 -18.25 -4.62 47.60
CA ILE A 548 -18.10 -3.67 48.71
C ILE A 548 -18.94 -2.42 48.46
N ARG A 549 -19.18 -1.65 49.53
CA ARG A 549 -19.85 -0.35 49.45
C ARG A 549 -18.90 0.74 49.91
N VAL A 550 -18.58 1.69 49.04
CA VAL A 550 -17.58 2.74 49.30
C VAL A 550 -18.24 4.10 49.22
N ARG A 551 -17.92 5.00 50.14
CA ARG A 551 -18.36 6.40 50.05
C ARG A 551 -17.43 7.17 49.09
N MET A 552 -17.99 7.69 48.00
CA MET A 552 -17.32 8.55 47.02
C MET A 552 -18.19 9.77 46.74
N ASN A 553 -17.63 10.98 46.80
CA ASN A 553 -18.36 12.25 46.58
C ASN A 553 -19.67 12.34 47.39
N ASP A 554 -19.59 12.02 48.69
CA ASP A 554 -20.72 12.00 49.64
C ASP A 554 -21.87 11.03 49.31
N LYS A 555 -21.67 10.09 48.39
CA LYS A 555 -22.63 9.03 48.07
C LYS A 555 -21.99 7.66 48.26
N PHE A 556 -22.77 6.73 48.78
CA PHE A 556 -22.37 5.32 48.80
C PHE A 556 -22.56 4.71 47.41
N VAL A 557 -21.51 4.07 46.91
CA VAL A 557 -21.49 3.39 45.61
C VAL A 557 -21.19 1.91 45.84
N ASP A 558 -22.02 1.05 45.28
CA ASP A 558 -21.77 -0.39 45.25
C ASP A 558 -20.76 -0.70 44.12
N THR A 559 -19.64 -1.33 44.47
CA THR A 559 -18.54 -1.60 43.54
C THR A 559 -17.70 -2.81 44.00
N THR A 560 -16.58 -3.08 43.34
CA THR A 560 -15.59 -4.10 43.75
C THR A 560 -14.26 -3.45 44.09
N VAL A 561 -13.43 -4.14 44.88
CA VAL A 561 -12.09 -3.68 45.24
C VAL A 561 -11.24 -3.41 43.99
N GLY A 562 -11.24 -4.33 43.01
CA GLY A 562 -10.47 -4.15 41.78
C GLY A 562 -10.96 -2.99 40.89
N ARG A 563 -12.25 -2.64 40.93
CA ARG A 563 -12.75 -1.42 40.26
C ARG A 563 -12.27 -0.14 40.96
N ILE A 564 -12.06 -0.17 42.27
CA ILE A 564 -11.43 0.95 43.00
C ILE A 564 -9.96 1.08 42.63
N LEU A 565 -9.21 -0.03 42.54
CA LEU A 565 -7.82 -0.03 42.08
C LEU A 565 -7.68 0.55 40.67
N LEU A 566 -8.60 0.20 39.76
CA LEU A 566 -8.67 0.82 38.43
C LEU A 566 -9.09 2.31 38.48
N GLY A 567 -9.81 2.72 39.53
CA GLY A 567 -10.19 4.11 39.75
C GLY A 567 -9.04 5.02 40.13
N GLU A 568 -8.00 4.50 40.77
CA GLU A 568 -6.81 5.27 41.17
C GLU A 568 -6.02 5.80 39.96
N ILE A 569 -6.06 5.10 38.83
CA ILE A 569 -5.36 5.51 37.60
C ILE A 569 -6.18 6.45 36.71
N LEU A 570 -7.43 6.73 37.06
CA LEU A 570 -8.27 7.60 36.24
C LEU A 570 -7.86 9.08 36.40
N PRO A 571 -7.69 9.81 35.29
CA PRO A 571 -7.43 11.24 35.36
C PRO A 571 -8.63 12.02 35.91
N GLU A 572 -8.35 13.16 36.54
CA GLU A 572 -9.36 14.07 37.07
C GLU A 572 -10.33 14.50 35.96
N GLY A 573 -11.64 14.26 36.15
CA GLY A 573 -12.68 14.62 35.19
C GLY A 573 -13.36 13.45 34.49
N ILE A 574 -12.89 12.21 34.66
CA ILE A 574 -13.63 11.00 34.27
C ILE A 574 -14.50 10.53 35.44
N ALA A 575 -15.78 10.24 35.17
CA ALA A 575 -16.68 9.74 36.19
C ALA A 575 -16.40 8.26 36.49
N PHE A 576 -16.32 7.90 37.77
CA PHE A 576 -16.15 6.51 38.23
C PHE A 576 -17.20 5.54 37.66
N SER A 577 -18.40 6.04 37.36
CA SER A 577 -19.47 5.26 36.71
C SER A 577 -19.05 4.66 35.36
N MET A 578 -18.03 5.19 34.69
CA MET A 578 -17.52 4.62 33.44
C MET A 578 -16.73 3.33 33.64
N ILE A 579 -16.13 3.14 34.81
CA ILE A 579 -15.35 1.95 35.14
C ILE A 579 -16.07 1.02 36.13
N ASN A 580 -17.20 1.44 36.70
CA ASN A 580 -18.00 0.61 37.60
C ASN A 580 -18.84 -0.44 36.85
N LYS A 581 -18.18 -1.23 35.99
CA LYS A 581 -18.71 -2.33 35.19
C LYS A 581 -17.56 -3.25 34.82
N VAL A 582 -17.88 -4.43 34.28
CA VAL A 582 -16.85 -5.34 33.76
C VAL A 582 -16.19 -4.72 32.52
N MET A 583 -14.87 -4.55 32.59
CA MET A 583 -14.11 -3.85 31.57
C MET A 583 -13.61 -4.82 30.49
N THR A 584 -14.41 -4.99 29.44
CA THR A 584 -14.01 -5.74 28.23
C THR A 584 -13.16 -4.88 27.30
N LYS A 585 -12.52 -5.49 26.29
CA LYS A 585 -11.76 -4.75 25.25
C LYS A 585 -12.54 -3.57 24.64
N LYS A 586 -13.84 -3.77 24.40
CA LYS A 586 -14.73 -2.74 23.82
C LYS A 586 -14.92 -1.58 24.79
N GLU A 587 -15.13 -1.87 26.07
CA GLU A 587 -15.36 -0.85 27.09
C GLU A 587 -14.08 -0.08 27.42
N THR A 588 -12.93 -0.75 27.47
CA THR A 588 -11.61 -0.09 27.60
C THR A 588 -11.34 0.83 26.42
N GLY A 589 -11.68 0.43 25.19
CA GLY A 589 -11.60 1.30 24.01
C GLY A 589 -12.47 2.55 24.11
N LYS A 590 -13.71 2.41 24.60
CA LYS A 590 -14.62 3.56 24.85
C LYS A 590 -14.10 4.50 25.93
N LEU A 591 -13.48 3.97 26.99
CA LEU A 591 -12.86 4.77 28.05
C LEU A 591 -11.75 5.66 27.47
N ILE A 592 -10.87 5.08 26.64
CA ILE A 592 -9.76 5.81 25.99
C ILE A 592 -10.32 6.85 25.01
N GLU A 593 -11.33 6.51 24.22
CA GLU A 593 -11.96 7.45 23.29
C GLU A 593 -12.58 8.64 24.04
N PHE A 594 -13.27 8.37 25.15
CA PHE A 594 -13.86 9.41 25.99
C PHE A 594 -12.80 10.30 26.64
N CYS A 595 -11.72 9.72 27.15
CA CYS A 595 -10.58 10.45 27.69
C CYS A 595 -9.99 11.40 26.63
N TYR A 596 -9.76 10.89 25.42
CA TYR A 596 -9.21 11.69 24.33
C TYR A 596 -10.11 12.85 23.93
N LYS A 597 -11.43 12.61 23.83
CA LYS A 597 -12.40 13.64 23.45
C LYS A 597 -12.57 14.73 24.52
N LYS A 598 -12.50 14.37 25.81
CA LYS A 598 -12.80 15.29 26.92
C LYS A 598 -11.57 15.97 27.53
N LEU A 599 -10.51 15.21 27.77
CA LEU A 599 -9.29 15.67 28.46
C LEU A 599 -8.13 15.93 27.49
N GLY A 600 -8.23 15.41 26.26
CA GLY A 600 -7.23 15.62 25.22
C GLY A 600 -6.10 14.60 25.27
N ARG A 601 -5.06 14.89 24.48
CA ARG A 601 -4.01 13.93 24.14
C ARG A 601 -3.11 13.55 25.31
N GLN A 602 -2.66 14.52 26.11
CA GLN A 602 -1.65 14.30 27.14
C GLN A 602 -2.15 13.35 28.23
N GLU A 603 -3.32 13.63 28.81
CA GLU A 603 -3.96 12.78 29.82
C GLU A 603 -4.28 11.38 29.27
N THR A 604 -4.63 11.27 27.99
CA THR A 604 -4.87 9.97 27.35
C THR A 604 -3.60 9.13 27.29
N VAL A 605 -2.44 9.71 27.00
CA VAL A 605 -1.16 8.98 26.97
C VAL A 605 -0.78 8.47 28.35
N ILE A 606 -0.96 9.30 29.39
CA ILE A 606 -0.68 8.91 30.77
C ILE A 606 -1.59 7.75 31.18
N LEU A 607 -2.89 7.88 30.92
CA LEU A 607 -3.87 6.82 31.17
C LEU A 607 -3.51 5.52 30.44
N LEU A 608 -3.03 5.59 29.20
CA LEU A 608 -2.61 4.42 28.43
C LEU A 608 -1.42 3.69 29.06
N ASP A 609 -0.36 4.42 29.42
CA ASP A 609 0.84 3.85 30.06
C ASP A 609 0.48 3.21 31.42
N ASP A 610 -0.44 3.81 32.19
CA ASP A 610 -0.82 3.30 33.51
C ASP A 610 -1.81 2.12 33.42
N ILE A 611 -2.73 2.14 32.45
CA ILE A 611 -3.57 0.99 32.12
C ILE A 611 -2.71 -0.21 31.70
N GLU A 612 -1.67 0.00 30.90
CA GLU A 612 -0.74 -1.06 30.50
C GLU A 612 -0.07 -1.71 31.70
N LYS A 613 0.54 -0.90 32.59
CA LYS A 613 1.24 -1.40 33.78
C LYS A 613 0.31 -2.17 34.69
N LEU A 614 -0.88 -1.62 34.96
CA LEU A 614 -1.89 -2.27 35.80
C LEU A 614 -2.35 -3.58 35.14
N GLY A 615 -2.66 -3.55 33.85
CA GLY A 615 -3.10 -4.73 33.10
C GLY A 615 -2.08 -5.87 33.13
N PHE A 616 -0.79 -5.58 32.92
CA PHE A 616 0.26 -6.60 33.02
C PHE A 616 0.46 -7.14 34.43
N ARG A 617 0.45 -6.27 35.44
CA ARG A 617 0.58 -6.69 36.84
C ARG A 617 -0.58 -7.62 37.22
N SER A 618 -1.81 -7.18 36.98
CA SER A 618 -3.01 -7.94 37.29
C SER A 618 -3.11 -9.24 36.51
N ALA A 619 -2.67 -9.27 35.25
CA ALA A 619 -2.62 -10.51 34.47
C ALA A 619 -1.60 -11.52 35.05
N MET A 620 -0.46 -11.04 35.55
CA MET A 620 0.53 -11.89 36.23
C MET A 620 -0.01 -12.42 37.55
N GLU A 621 -0.63 -11.57 38.36
CA GLU A 621 -1.20 -11.94 39.67
C GLU A 621 -2.39 -12.90 39.54
N SER A 622 -3.21 -12.75 38.49
CA SER A 622 -4.37 -13.62 38.26
C SER A 622 -4.01 -15.10 38.04
N GLY A 623 -2.76 -15.40 37.65
CA GLY A 623 -2.30 -16.77 37.43
C GLY A 623 -3.10 -17.54 36.37
N ILE A 624 -3.78 -16.85 35.44
CA ILE A 624 -4.64 -17.49 34.44
C ILE A 624 -3.80 -18.42 33.56
N SER A 625 -4.27 -19.66 33.45
CA SER A 625 -3.64 -20.71 32.64
C SER A 625 -4.68 -21.35 31.72
N ILE A 626 -4.25 -22.26 30.85
CA ILE A 626 -5.17 -23.08 30.05
C ILE A 626 -4.87 -24.53 30.38
N CYS A 627 -5.85 -25.23 30.93
CA CYS A 627 -5.78 -26.67 31.13
C CYS A 627 -6.72 -27.42 30.17
N ILE A 628 -6.55 -28.74 30.07
CA ILE A 628 -7.43 -29.57 29.23
C ILE A 628 -8.85 -29.69 29.81
N ASP A 629 -8.99 -29.53 31.13
CA ASP A 629 -10.26 -29.66 31.84
C ASP A 629 -11.14 -28.43 31.66
N ASP A 630 -10.54 -27.24 31.47
CA ASP A 630 -11.22 -25.99 31.12
C ASP A 630 -12.06 -26.12 29.82
N MET A 631 -11.78 -27.13 28.98
CA MET A 631 -12.46 -27.38 27.71
C MET A 631 -13.65 -28.36 27.87
N HIS A 632 -14.68 -28.00 28.62
CA HIS A 632 -15.83 -28.89 28.90
C HIS A 632 -16.58 -29.36 27.64
N ILE A 633 -16.72 -30.68 27.46
CA ILE A 633 -17.51 -31.29 26.36
C ILE A 633 -18.93 -31.53 26.88
N PRO A 634 -19.98 -31.06 26.17
CA PRO A 634 -21.34 -31.20 26.68
C PRO A 634 -21.82 -32.66 26.67
N ASP A 635 -22.49 -33.07 27.75
CA ASP A 635 -22.95 -34.46 27.95
C ASP A 635 -23.99 -34.86 26.90
N LYS A 636 -24.81 -33.90 26.47
CA LYS A 636 -25.89 -34.10 25.48
C LYS A 636 -25.39 -34.26 24.05
N LYS A 637 -24.09 -34.03 23.80
CA LYS A 637 -23.50 -34.05 22.45
C LYS A 637 -23.81 -35.33 21.68
N ASN A 638 -23.56 -36.49 22.28
CA ASN A 638 -23.73 -37.78 21.61
C ASN A 638 -25.20 -38.04 21.24
N GLY A 639 -26.14 -37.58 22.08
CA GLY A 639 -27.58 -37.66 21.80
C GLY A 639 -27.98 -36.79 20.61
N LEU A 640 -27.52 -35.54 20.57
CA LEU A 640 -27.79 -34.60 19.47
C LEU A 640 -27.23 -35.08 18.14
N ILE A 641 -26.03 -35.67 18.14
CA ILE A 641 -25.43 -36.23 16.92
C ILE A 641 -26.23 -37.44 16.41
N ALA A 642 -26.67 -38.33 17.30
CA ALA A 642 -27.46 -39.49 16.92
C ALA A 642 -28.83 -39.11 16.33
N GLU A 643 -29.45 -38.03 16.84
CA GLU A 643 -30.68 -37.45 16.28
C GLU A 643 -30.44 -36.91 14.87
N ALA A 644 -29.37 -36.14 14.67
CA ALA A 644 -28.97 -35.61 13.36
C ALA A 644 -28.71 -36.72 12.33
N GLU A 645 -28.00 -37.79 12.72
CA GLU A 645 -27.72 -38.93 11.85
C GLU A 645 -28.99 -39.63 11.40
N LYS A 646 -29.99 -39.72 12.28
CA LYS A 646 -31.31 -40.29 11.97
C LYS A 646 -32.07 -39.43 10.96
N GLU A 647 -32.08 -38.11 11.15
CA GLU A 647 -32.71 -37.19 10.18
C GLU A 647 -32.03 -37.26 8.81
N VAL A 648 -30.70 -37.33 8.77
CA VAL A 648 -29.94 -37.48 7.52
C VAL A 648 -30.29 -38.81 6.82
N LEU A 649 -30.45 -39.91 7.56
CA LEU A 649 -30.89 -41.20 7.00
C LEU A 649 -32.30 -41.10 6.40
N ASP A 650 -33.21 -40.40 7.04
CA ASP A 650 -34.57 -40.20 6.53
C ASP A 650 -34.57 -39.34 5.25
N VAL A 651 -33.71 -38.31 5.16
CA VAL A 651 -33.49 -37.54 3.92
C VAL A 651 -32.89 -38.42 2.82
N GLN A 652 -31.95 -39.33 3.16
CA GLN A 652 -31.39 -40.28 2.19
C GLN A 652 -32.44 -41.28 1.69
N ARG A 653 -33.35 -41.75 2.56
CA ARG A 653 -34.49 -42.60 2.17
C ARG A 653 -35.43 -41.87 1.23
N GLN A 654 -35.82 -40.63 1.54
CA GLN A 654 -36.65 -39.81 0.65
C GLN A 654 -36.03 -39.66 -0.75
N TYR A 655 -34.70 -39.56 -0.83
CA TYR A 655 -33.99 -39.53 -2.11
C TYR A 655 -34.02 -40.89 -2.84
N ALA A 656 -33.81 -41.99 -2.11
CA ALA A 656 -33.88 -43.34 -2.67
C ALA A 656 -35.28 -43.70 -3.19
N ASP A 657 -36.33 -43.21 -2.50
CA ASP A 657 -37.74 -43.37 -2.88
C ASP A 657 -38.17 -42.41 -4.01
N GLY A 658 -37.28 -41.51 -4.45
CA GLY A 658 -37.54 -40.56 -5.55
C GLY A 658 -38.40 -39.35 -5.18
N LEU A 659 -38.61 -39.07 -3.88
CA LEU A 659 -39.42 -37.95 -3.39
C LEU A 659 -38.71 -36.60 -3.49
N ILE A 660 -37.38 -36.59 -3.46
CA ILE A 660 -36.55 -35.37 -3.53
C ILE A 660 -35.44 -35.53 -4.56
N THR A 661 -34.96 -34.41 -5.09
CA THR A 661 -33.80 -34.38 -5.99
C THR A 661 -32.48 -34.47 -5.23
N ASN A 662 -31.38 -34.82 -5.91
CA ASN A 662 -30.05 -34.88 -5.27
C ASN A 662 -29.57 -33.50 -4.76
N GLY A 663 -29.96 -32.41 -5.44
CA GLY A 663 -29.64 -31.05 -5.00
C GLY A 663 -30.36 -30.68 -3.70
N GLU A 664 -31.65 -31.01 -3.59
CA GLU A 664 -32.45 -30.81 -2.38
C GLU A 664 -31.95 -31.70 -1.24
N ARG A 665 -31.62 -32.96 -1.52
CA ARG A 665 -30.98 -33.87 -0.56
C ARG A 665 -29.72 -33.24 0.02
N TYR A 666 -28.81 -32.79 -0.83
CA TYR A 666 -27.56 -32.17 -0.40
C TYR A 666 -27.80 -30.93 0.47
N ASN A 667 -28.69 -30.01 0.06
CA ASN A 667 -28.98 -28.81 0.84
C ASN A 667 -29.59 -29.15 2.22
N LYS A 668 -30.56 -30.07 2.28
CA LYS A 668 -31.16 -30.52 3.54
C LYS A 668 -30.12 -31.12 4.49
N VAL A 669 -29.23 -31.99 3.98
CA VAL A 669 -28.16 -32.58 4.81
C VAL A 669 -27.23 -31.51 5.36
N VAL A 670 -26.85 -30.53 4.55
CA VAL A 670 -26.01 -29.40 4.98
C VAL A 670 -26.73 -28.56 6.05
N ASP A 671 -28.02 -28.28 5.89
CA ASP A 671 -28.78 -27.47 6.83
C ASP A 671 -28.94 -28.20 8.20
N ILE A 672 -29.23 -29.50 8.21
CA ILE A 672 -29.31 -30.32 9.45
C ILE A 672 -27.99 -30.24 10.23
N TRP A 673 -26.86 -30.45 9.55
CA TRP A 673 -25.56 -30.41 10.21
C TRP A 673 -25.16 -29.01 10.68
N ALA A 674 -25.59 -27.96 9.98
CA ALA A 674 -25.37 -26.58 10.40
C ALA A 674 -26.15 -26.25 11.67
N GLU A 675 -27.43 -26.63 11.75
CA GLU A 675 -28.28 -26.43 12.92
C GLU A 675 -27.74 -27.18 14.15
N ILE A 676 -27.40 -28.47 13.99
CA ILE A 676 -26.87 -29.29 15.08
C ILE A 676 -25.53 -28.76 15.60
N THR A 677 -24.70 -28.21 14.72
CA THR A 677 -23.43 -27.59 15.13
C THR A 677 -23.65 -26.38 16.06
N GLU A 678 -24.70 -25.58 15.83
CA GLU A 678 -25.07 -24.47 16.71
C GLU A 678 -25.72 -24.98 18.01
N THR A 679 -26.62 -25.96 17.94
CA THR A 679 -27.26 -26.56 19.14
C THR A 679 -26.25 -27.19 20.09
N VAL A 680 -25.23 -27.87 19.56
CA VAL A 680 -24.11 -28.41 20.36
C VAL A 680 -23.27 -27.28 20.97
N ALA A 681 -23.06 -26.18 20.25
CA ALA A 681 -22.34 -25.02 20.77
C ALA A 681 -23.10 -24.35 21.93
N ASP A 682 -24.42 -24.21 21.80
CA ASP A 682 -25.28 -23.67 22.85
C ASP A 682 -25.33 -24.57 24.08
N ALA A 683 -25.37 -25.89 23.89
CA ALA A 683 -25.28 -26.85 24.98
C ALA A 683 -23.94 -26.74 25.72
N MET A 684 -22.83 -26.68 24.98
CA MET A 684 -21.49 -26.47 25.53
C MET A 684 -21.43 -25.19 26.37
N MET A 685 -21.94 -24.06 25.87
CA MET A 685 -21.91 -22.78 26.61
C MET A 685 -22.80 -22.75 27.86
N LYS A 686 -23.86 -23.57 27.89
CA LYS A 686 -24.72 -23.73 29.08
C LYS A 686 -24.10 -24.61 30.15
N GLU A 687 -23.38 -25.65 29.74
CA GLU A 687 -22.75 -26.64 30.64
C GLU A 687 -21.33 -26.21 31.07
N LEU A 688 -20.68 -25.29 30.35
CA LEU A 688 -19.35 -24.77 30.70
C LEU A 688 -19.30 -24.30 32.16
N GLY A 689 -18.32 -24.78 32.94
CA GLY A 689 -18.17 -24.51 34.38
C GLY A 689 -18.72 -25.59 35.32
N SER A 690 -19.36 -26.66 34.81
CA SER A 690 -19.84 -27.81 35.59
C SER A 690 -18.77 -28.91 35.84
N GLU A 691 -17.50 -28.62 35.53
CA GLU A 691 -16.41 -29.59 35.43
C GLU A 691 -16.32 -30.54 36.64
N GLY A 692 -16.64 -31.83 36.43
CA GLY A 692 -16.50 -32.89 37.44
C GLY A 692 -17.63 -32.97 38.48
N GLU A 693 -18.68 -32.16 38.38
CA GLU A 693 -19.79 -32.11 39.32
C GLU A 693 -21.14 -32.41 38.65
N ASP A 694 -22.01 -33.07 39.40
CA ASP A 694 -23.35 -33.45 38.95
C ASP A 694 -24.23 -32.18 38.81
N LEU A 695 -24.70 -31.86 37.59
CA LEU A 695 -25.50 -30.66 37.28
C LEU A 695 -26.74 -30.48 38.16
N THR A 696 -27.19 -31.56 38.81
CA THR A 696 -28.33 -31.58 39.73
C THR A 696 -28.01 -31.07 41.15
N LYS A 697 -26.73 -30.95 41.51
CA LYS A 697 -26.26 -30.55 42.85
C LYS A 697 -25.75 -29.12 42.93
N ILE A 698 -25.52 -28.48 41.78
CA ILE A 698 -25.00 -27.10 41.69
C ILE A 698 -26.19 -26.14 41.54
N SER A 699 -26.22 -25.07 42.32
CA SER A 699 -27.23 -24.02 42.11
C SER A 699 -26.99 -23.33 40.76
N LYS A 700 -28.04 -22.79 40.14
CA LYS A 700 -27.88 -22.06 38.86
C LYS A 700 -26.93 -20.86 38.99
N GLU A 701 -26.86 -20.27 40.18
CA GLU A 701 -26.01 -19.12 40.49
C GLU A 701 -24.54 -19.54 40.61
N ASP A 702 -24.26 -20.63 41.33
CA ASP A 702 -22.89 -21.18 41.46
C ASP A 702 -22.33 -21.66 40.11
N LEU A 703 -23.17 -22.29 39.28
CA LEU A 703 -22.76 -22.71 37.94
C LEU A 703 -22.42 -21.52 37.05
N GLN A 704 -23.23 -20.45 37.13
CA GLN A 704 -22.98 -19.23 36.37
C GLN A 704 -21.68 -18.53 36.81
N GLU A 705 -21.37 -18.57 38.10
CA GLU A 705 -20.10 -18.07 38.63
C GLU A 705 -18.91 -18.91 38.20
N LYS A 706 -18.95 -20.24 38.38
CA LYS A 706 -17.89 -21.15 37.94
C LYS A 706 -17.61 -21.00 36.44
N ARG A 707 -18.66 -20.88 35.61
CA ARG A 707 -18.53 -20.58 34.18
C ARG A 707 -17.82 -19.25 33.95
N SER A 708 -18.21 -18.22 34.71
CA SER A 708 -17.65 -16.88 34.59
C SER A 708 -16.14 -16.90 34.83
N PHE A 709 -15.66 -17.70 35.80
CA PHE A 709 -14.23 -17.81 36.14
C PHE A 709 -13.48 -18.93 35.40
N ASN A 710 -14.11 -19.66 34.48
CA ASN A 710 -13.38 -20.56 33.59
C ASN A 710 -12.42 -19.76 32.70
N ASN A 711 -11.15 -20.16 32.65
CA ASN A 711 -10.08 -19.40 32.00
C ASN A 711 -10.35 -19.18 30.50
N ILE A 712 -10.79 -20.23 29.82
CA ILE A 712 -11.06 -20.23 28.38
C ILE A 712 -12.26 -19.31 28.07
N PHE A 713 -13.30 -19.35 28.91
CA PHE A 713 -14.43 -18.43 28.81
C PHE A 713 -13.99 -16.98 29.01
N MET A 714 -13.20 -16.70 30.05
CA MET A 714 -12.69 -15.37 30.33
C MET A 714 -11.87 -14.78 29.18
N MET A 715 -11.01 -15.57 28.54
CA MET A 715 -10.23 -15.14 27.39
C MET A 715 -11.12 -14.70 26.20
N ALA A 716 -12.21 -15.43 25.96
CA ALA A 716 -13.16 -15.12 24.90
C ALA A 716 -14.10 -13.95 25.26
N ASP A 717 -14.67 -13.94 26.46
CA ASP A 717 -15.63 -12.92 26.92
C ASP A 717 -14.99 -11.54 27.11
N SER A 718 -13.76 -11.50 27.63
CA SER A 718 -12.97 -10.26 27.72
C SER A 718 -12.68 -9.63 26.35
N GLY A 719 -12.70 -10.43 25.29
CA GLY A 719 -12.25 -10.06 23.94
C GLY A 719 -10.73 -9.90 23.83
N ALA A 720 -9.96 -10.40 24.81
CA ALA A 720 -8.50 -10.40 24.80
C ALA A 720 -7.97 -11.28 23.67
N ARG A 721 -8.40 -12.54 23.64
CA ARG A 721 -8.05 -13.53 22.61
C ARG A 721 -9.05 -14.69 22.65
N GLY A 722 -9.65 -15.01 21.52
CA GLY A 722 -10.68 -16.05 21.48
C GLY A 722 -11.94 -15.57 20.79
N SER A 723 -12.72 -16.49 20.24
CA SER A 723 -14.10 -16.24 19.84
C SER A 723 -14.96 -17.45 20.19
N ALA A 724 -16.28 -17.26 20.27
CA ALA A 724 -17.22 -18.36 20.49
C ALA A 724 -17.06 -19.49 19.45
N ALA A 725 -16.71 -19.14 18.21
CA ALA A 725 -16.43 -20.12 17.17
C ALA A 725 -15.17 -20.97 17.45
N GLN A 726 -14.15 -20.38 18.09
CA GLN A 726 -12.95 -21.13 18.51
C GLN A 726 -13.25 -22.04 19.70
N LEU A 727 -14.03 -21.55 20.67
CA LEU A 727 -14.53 -22.37 21.80
C LEU A 727 -15.30 -23.59 21.30
N ARG A 728 -16.22 -23.38 20.35
CA ARG A 728 -16.98 -24.45 19.71
C ARG A 728 -16.08 -25.52 19.08
N GLN A 729 -14.98 -25.13 18.43
CA GLN A 729 -14.06 -26.09 17.83
C GLN A 729 -13.22 -26.86 18.87
N LEU A 730 -12.96 -26.26 20.03
CA LEU A 730 -12.19 -26.90 21.10
C LEU A 730 -13.01 -27.97 21.83
N ALA A 731 -14.25 -27.65 22.21
CA ALA A 731 -15.06 -28.46 23.13
C ALA A 731 -16.41 -28.93 22.56
N GLY A 732 -16.96 -28.25 21.56
CA GLY A 732 -18.23 -28.63 20.91
C GLY A 732 -18.00 -29.65 19.80
N MET A 733 -18.08 -29.18 18.56
CA MET A 733 -17.72 -29.94 17.34
C MET A 733 -17.16 -28.99 16.29
N ARG A 734 -16.35 -29.51 15.37
CA ARG A 734 -15.75 -28.67 14.32
C ARG A 734 -16.74 -28.33 13.20
N GLY A 735 -17.70 -29.23 12.93
CA GLY A 735 -18.80 -29.00 11.99
C GLY A 735 -18.40 -29.16 10.52
N LEU A 736 -19.07 -28.40 9.65
CA LEU A 736 -18.95 -28.47 8.20
C LEU A 736 -17.67 -27.80 7.67
N MET A 737 -17.07 -28.40 6.64
CA MET A 737 -15.84 -27.93 5.99
C MET A 737 -16.07 -27.57 4.52
N ALA A 738 -15.36 -26.55 4.04
CA ALA A 738 -15.40 -26.16 2.63
C ALA A 738 -14.31 -26.87 1.79
N LYS A 739 -14.68 -27.31 0.59
CA LYS A 739 -13.74 -27.75 -0.46
C LYS A 739 -13.00 -26.53 -1.05
N PRO A 740 -11.88 -26.74 -1.77
CA PRO A 740 -11.20 -25.65 -2.48
C PRO A 740 -12.06 -24.96 -3.55
N SER A 741 -13.14 -25.62 -4.02
CA SER A 741 -14.15 -25.04 -4.92
C SER A 741 -15.10 -24.06 -4.24
N GLY A 742 -15.18 -24.07 -2.89
CA GLY A 742 -16.16 -23.32 -2.10
C GLY A 742 -17.42 -24.10 -1.74
N GLU A 743 -17.63 -25.28 -2.33
CA GLU A 743 -18.72 -26.18 -1.93
C GLU A 743 -18.48 -26.75 -0.53
N ILE A 744 -19.56 -26.95 0.22
CA ILE A 744 -19.50 -27.57 1.54
C ILE A 744 -19.39 -29.09 1.38
N ILE A 745 -18.62 -29.74 2.24
CA ILE A 745 -18.53 -31.20 2.30
C ILE A 745 -19.70 -31.69 3.16
N GLU A 746 -20.54 -32.56 2.59
CA GLU A 746 -21.74 -33.09 3.26
C GLU A 746 -21.42 -33.92 4.51
N THR A 747 -20.20 -34.46 4.60
CA THR A 747 -19.70 -35.19 5.77
C THR A 747 -19.08 -34.20 6.79
N PRO A 748 -19.71 -33.98 7.95
CA PRO A 748 -19.19 -33.06 8.96
C PRO A 748 -18.04 -33.69 9.75
N ILE A 749 -17.33 -32.86 10.51
CA ILE A 749 -16.42 -33.30 11.57
C ILE A 749 -17.15 -33.18 12.91
N THR A 750 -17.65 -34.31 13.41
CA THR A 750 -18.37 -34.44 14.70
C THR A 750 -17.44 -34.32 15.91
N ALA A 751 -16.17 -34.65 15.75
CA ALA A 751 -15.16 -34.54 16.79
C ALA A 751 -14.70 -33.08 17.01
N ASN A 752 -14.14 -32.82 18.19
CA ASN A 752 -13.50 -31.55 18.55
C ASN A 752 -11.99 -31.74 18.80
N PHE A 753 -11.27 -30.67 19.14
CA PHE A 753 -9.83 -30.76 19.39
C PHE A 753 -9.47 -31.46 20.70
N ARG A 754 -10.33 -31.43 21.73
CA ARG A 754 -10.11 -32.16 23.00
C ARG A 754 -10.19 -33.68 22.80
N GLU A 755 -11.16 -34.14 22.00
CA GLU A 755 -11.37 -35.57 21.68
C GLU A 755 -10.33 -36.11 20.68
N GLY A 756 -9.80 -35.23 19.83
CA GLY A 756 -8.93 -35.60 18.72
C GLY A 756 -9.69 -35.92 17.43
N LEU A 757 -8.98 -35.89 16.30
CA LEU A 757 -9.56 -36.09 14.97
C LEU A 757 -9.08 -37.40 14.37
N THR A 758 -9.98 -38.13 13.70
CA THR A 758 -9.58 -39.30 12.89
C THR A 758 -8.76 -38.87 11.67
N PRO A 759 -7.96 -39.76 11.05
CA PRO A 759 -7.17 -39.42 9.85
C PRO A 759 -8.01 -38.84 8.71
N LEU A 760 -9.24 -39.34 8.51
CA LEU A 760 -10.15 -38.84 7.47
C LEU A 760 -10.68 -37.44 7.79
N GLN A 761 -11.14 -37.20 9.03
CA GLN A 761 -11.60 -35.87 9.46
C GLN A 761 -10.48 -34.83 9.41
N TYR A 762 -9.28 -35.22 9.85
CA TYR A 762 -8.10 -34.36 9.72
C TYR A 762 -7.81 -34.03 8.26
N PHE A 763 -7.78 -35.04 7.38
CA PHE A 763 -7.57 -34.87 5.94
C PHE A 763 -8.60 -33.91 5.31
N ILE A 764 -9.89 -34.09 5.60
CA ILE A 764 -10.97 -33.20 5.16
C ILE A 764 -10.68 -31.74 5.57
N SER A 765 -10.26 -31.53 6.81
CA SER A 765 -9.95 -30.18 7.31
C SER A 765 -8.74 -29.52 6.64
N THR A 766 -7.80 -30.32 6.10
CA THR A 766 -6.60 -29.78 5.43
C THR A 766 -6.93 -29.04 4.13
N HIS A 767 -8.03 -29.38 3.45
CA HIS A 767 -8.42 -28.72 2.21
C HIS A 767 -8.76 -27.25 2.42
N GLY A 768 -9.64 -26.96 3.38
CA GLY A 768 -10.01 -25.59 3.75
C GLY A 768 -8.81 -24.81 4.30
N ALA A 769 -8.03 -25.42 5.19
CA ALA A 769 -6.83 -24.78 5.77
C ALA A 769 -5.78 -24.42 4.71
N ARG A 770 -5.44 -25.35 3.80
CA ARG A 770 -4.48 -25.09 2.71
C ARG A 770 -4.99 -24.02 1.75
N LYS A 771 -6.29 -24.04 1.42
CA LYS A 771 -6.90 -23.03 0.56
C LYS A 771 -6.84 -21.64 1.21
N GLY A 772 -7.18 -21.53 2.50
CA GLY A 772 -7.09 -20.28 3.25
C GLY A 772 -5.67 -19.72 3.29
N LEU A 773 -4.67 -20.57 3.57
CA LEU A 773 -3.25 -20.17 3.56
C LEU A 773 -2.77 -19.74 2.16
N ALA A 774 -3.12 -20.50 1.11
CA ALA A 774 -2.75 -20.17 -0.26
C ALA A 774 -3.39 -18.85 -0.75
N ASP A 775 -4.67 -18.64 -0.44
CA ASP A 775 -5.37 -17.40 -0.78
C ASP A 775 -4.78 -16.19 -0.04
N THR A 776 -4.41 -16.36 1.23
CA THR A 776 -3.74 -15.32 2.03
C THR A 776 -2.42 -14.90 1.37
N ALA A 777 -1.61 -15.87 0.95
CA ALA A 777 -0.34 -15.59 0.28
C ALA A 777 -0.51 -14.92 -1.11
N LEU A 778 -1.51 -15.33 -1.90
CA LEU A 778 -1.72 -14.82 -3.26
C LEU A 778 -2.43 -13.46 -3.28
N LYS A 779 -3.46 -13.27 -2.46
CA LYS A 779 -4.33 -12.06 -2.51
C LYS A 779 -3.68 -10.84 -1.87
N THR A 780 -2.73 -11.01 -0.94
CA THR A 780 -1.97 -9.91 -0.35
C THR A 780 -1.31 -9.02 -1.42
N ALA A 781 -0.82 -9.61 -2.52
CA ALA A 781 -0.24 -8.86 -3.63
C ALA A 781 -1.26 -7.97 -4.37
N ASN A 782 -2.53 -8.39 -4.45
CA ASN A 782 -3.58 -7.65 -5.15
C ASN A 782 -4.02 -6.42 -4.35
N SER A 783 -4.19 -6.55 -3.04
CA SER A 783 -4.57 -5.44 -2.16
C SER A 783 -3.48 -4.35 -2.13
N GLY A 784 -2.20 -4.75 -2.05
CA GLY A 784 -1.08 -3.81 -2.18
C GLY A 784 -1.00 -3.14 -3.55
N TYR A 785 -1.32 -3.87 -4.63
CA TYR A 785 -1.38 -3.29 -5.98
C TYR A 785 -2.53 -2.28 -6.14
N LEU A 786 -3.71 -2.58 -5.58
CA LEU A 786 -4.85 -1.67 -5.57
C LEU A 786 -4.51 -0.37 -4.82
N THR A 787 -3.93 -0.50 -3.62
CA THR A 787 -3.47 0.65 -2.81
C THR A 787 -2.54 1.54 -3.61
N ARG A 788 -1.57 0.95 -4.31
CA ARG A 788 -0.66 1.72 -5.18
C ARG A 788 -1.40 2.46 -6.29
N ARG A 789 -2.39 1.83 -6.93
CA ARG A 789 -3.18 2.47 -7.99
C ARG A 789 -4.05 3.60 -7.45
N LEU A 790 -4.57 3.46 -6.23
CA LEU A 790 -5.31 4.53 -5.57
C LEU A 790 -4.39 5.71 -5.31
N VAL A 791 -3.20 5.49 -4.71
CA VAL A 791 -2.20 6.54 -4.49
C VAL A 791 -1.77 7.21 -5.80
N ASP A 792 -1.51 6.44 -6.87
CA ASP A 792 -1.14 6.96 -8.20
C ASP A 792 -2.22 7.92 -8.75
N VAL A 793 -3.50 7.78 -8.36
CA VAL A 793 -4.62 8.64 -8.80
C VAL A 793 -4.86 9.81 -7.83
N THR A 794 -4.68 9.60 -6.53
CA THR A 794 -5.08 10.57 -5.49
C THR A 794 -3.94 11.40 -4.92
N GLN A 795 -2.67 11.14 -5.28
CA GLN A 795 -1.51 11.84 -4.72
C GLN A 795 -1.57 13.37 -4.83
N ASP A 796 -2.25 13.92 -5.85
CA ASP A 796 -2.33 15.36 -6.08
C ASP A 796 -3.49 16.03 -5.30
N VAL A 797 -4.30 15.24 -4.57
CA VAL A 797 -5.42 15.72 -3.77
C VAL A 797 -4.91 16.14 -2.39
N ILE A 798 -4.67 17.46 -2.25
CA ILE A 798 -4.11 18.11 -1.07
C ILE A 798 -5.06 19.23 -0.64
N ILE A 799 -5.12 19.52 0.66
CA ILE A 799 -5.85 20.68 1.17
C ILE A 799 -5.09 21.97 0.80
N ARG A 800 -5.69 22.84 -0.03
CA ARG A 800 -5.04 24.05 -0.55
C ARG A 800 -5.62 25.36 -0.02
N GLU A 801 -6.88 25.36 0.35
CA GLU A 801 -7.61 26.55 0.80
C GLU A 801 -8.60 26.20 1.91
N ASP A 802 -9.07 27.19 2.65
CA ASP A 802 -9.98 26.95 3.78
C ASP A 802 -11.42 26.68 3.30
N ASP A 803 -11.93 27.46 2.34
CA ASP A 803 -13.30 27.35 1.85
C ASP A 803 -13.40 27.68 0.35
N CYS A 804 -13.94 26.77 -0.45
CA CYS A 804 -14.22 27.02 -1.87
C CYS A 804 -15.53 27.81 -2.12
N GLY A 805 -16.30 28.11 -1.07
CA GLY A 805 -17.54 28.90 -1.16
C GLY A 805 -18.77 28.16 -1.69
N THR A 806 -18.66 26.87 -2.05
CA THR A 806 -19.79 26.11 -2.60
C THR A 806 -20.87 25.87 -1.54
N SER A 807 -22.12 26.04 -1.97
CA SER A 807 -23.31 25.64 -1.21
C SER A 807 -23.83 24.26 -1.61
N ASP A 808 -23.22 23.61 -2.60
CA ASP A 808 -23.64 22.30 -3.08
C ASP A 808 -23.13 21.17 -2.17
N GLY A 809 -23.94 20.14 -2.03
CA GLY A 809 -23.71 19.09 -1.05
C GLY A 809 -24.43 17.78 -1.37
N ILE A 810 -24.05 16.73 -0.65
CA ILE A 810 -24.60 15.40 -0.84
C ILE A 810 -25.54 15.09 0.34
N PRO A 811 -26.75 14.56 0.08
CA PRO A 811 -27.61 14.07 1.15
C PRO A 811 -27.04 12.78 1.76
N LEU A 812 -26.83 12.79 3.07
CA LEU A 812 -26.52 11.61 3.88
C LEU A 812 -27.78 11.15 4.64
N ILE A 813 -27.93 9.83 4.71
CA ILE A 813 -28.95 9.10 5.47
C ILE A 813 -28.27 7.96 6.24
N SER A 814 -28.95 7.34 7.21
CA SER A 814 -28.46 6.09 7.82
C SER A 814 -28.27 5.00 6.76
N LEU A 815 -27.24 4.16 6.90
CA LEU A 815 -27.02 3.04 5.98
C LEU A 815 -27.88 1.86 6.41
N VAL A 816 -28.84 1.48 5.57
CA VAL A 816 -29.75 0.34 5.81
C VAL A 816 -29.47 -0.72 4.77
N GLU A 817 -29.15 -1.93 5.20
CA GLU A 817 -28.95 -3.09 4.33
C GLU A 817 -29.75 -4.27 4.90
N SER A 818 -30.57 -4.92 4.07
CA SER A 818 -31.42 -6.05 4.49
C SER A 818 -32.34 -5.75 5.70
N GLY A 819 -32.72 -4.49 5.90
CA GLY A 819 -33.60 -4.08 7.01
C GLY A 819 -32.89 -3.71 8.31
N GLU A 820 -31.59 -4.02 8.44
CA GLU A 820 -30.79 -3.60 9.58
C GLU A 820 -30.09 -2.27 9.30
N ILE A 821 -30.07 -1.39 10.30
CA ILE A 821 -29.27 -0.17 10.24
C ILE A 821 -27.83 -0.57 10.57
N ILE A 822 -26.99 -0.66 9.55
CA ILE A 822 -25.57 -0.98 9.70
C ILE A 822 -24.82 0.20 10.32
N GLU A 823 -25.11 1.41 9.86
CA GLU A 823 -24.42 2.63 10.30
C GLU A 823 -25.45 3.72 10.57
N GLN A 824 -25.41 4.29 11.78
CA GLN A 824 -26.32 5.33 12.20
C GLN A 824 -25.95 6.69 11.60
N LEU A 825 -26.93 7.60 11.54
CA LEU A 825 -26.73 8.92 10.93
C LEU A 825 -25.71 9.77 11.68
N ASP A 826 -25.69 9.72 13.01
CA ASP A 826 -24.76 10.47 13.87
C ASP A 826 -23.30 10.13 13.58
N GLU A 827 -22.98 8.84 13.45
CA GLU A 827 -21.64 8.37 13.08
C GLU A 827 -21.24 8.86 11.68
N ARG A 828 -22.18 8.89 10.71
CA ARG A 828 -21.91 9.30 9.33
C ARG A 828 -21.70 10.80 9.14
N ILE A 829 -22.41 11.62 9.91
CA ILE A 829 -22.32 13.08 9.82
C ILE A 829 -21.22 13.68 10.71
N TYR A 830 -20.70 12.91 11.66
CA TYR A 830 -19.65 13.36 12.57
C TYR A 830 -18.42 13.89 11.82
N GLY A 831 -17.96 15.09 12.20
CA GLY A 831 -16.80 15.77 11.61
C GLY A 831 -17.01 16.30 10.19
N ARG A 832 -18.24 16.25 9.66
CA ARG A 832 -18.59 16.82 8.35
C ARG A 832 -19.14 18.23 8.49
N THR A 833 -19.05 19.02 7.43
CA THR A 833 -19.59 20.38 7.39
C THR A 833 -20.98 20.39 6.79
N ALA A 834 -21.95 21.03 7.43
CA ALA A 834 -23.29 21.20 6.87
C ALA A 834 -23.26 22.13 5.64
N ALA A 835 -23.90 21.73 4.54
CA ALA A 835 -23.98 22.57 3.33
C ALA A 835 -25.01 23.69 3.49
N GLY A 836 -26.11 23.41 4.19
CA GLY A 836 -27.19 24.35 4.50
C GLY A 836 -27.51 24.40 6.00
N LYS A 837 -28.48 25.25 6.36
CA LYS A 837 -28.99 25.31 7.74
C LYS A 837 -29.81 24.06 8.04
N ILE A 838 -29.58 23.46 9.20
CA ILE A 838 -30.36 22.31 9.70
C ILE A 838 -31.31 22.83 10.77
N LEU A 839 -32.61 22.65 10.55
CA LEU A 839 -33.69 23.09 11.45
C LEU A 839 -34.30 21.88 12.16
N ASP A 840 -34.67 22.07 13.41
CA ASP A 840 -35.55 21.14 14.12
C ASP A 840 -36.96 21.18 13.48
N PRO A 841 -37.49 20.05 13.00
CA PRO A 841 -38.80 20.01 12.33
C PRO A 841 -39.98 20.36 13.23
N VAL A 842 -39.84 20.23 14.56
CA VAL A 842 -40.89 20.52 15.53
C VAL A 842 -40.79 21.96 16.02
N THR A 843 -39.59 22.40 16.42
CA THR A 843 -39.41 23.72 17.07
C THR A 843 -39.01 24.83 16.11
N ASN A 844 -38.67 24.51 14.85
CA ASN A 844 -38.11 25.44 13.86
C ASN A 844 -36.83 26.16 14.31
N LYS A 845 -36.17 25.70 15.38
CA LYS A 845 -34.90 26.25 15.84
C LYS A 845 -33.76 25.74 14.96
N VAL A 846 -32.79 26.61 14.67
CA VAL A 846 -31.58 26.22 13.95
C VAL A 846 -30.70 25.37 14.86
N ILE A 847 -30.47 24.12 14.48
CA ILE A 847 -29.56 23.20 15.18
C ILE A 847 -28.13 23.46 14.71
N VAL A 848 -27.92 23.57 13.39
CA VAL A 848 -26.59 23.77 12.76
C VAL A 848 -26.68 24.85 11.69
N GLN A 849 -25.74 25.79 11.71
CA GLN A 849 -25.62 26.82 10.68
C GLN A 849 -24.99 26.27 9.39
N ALA A 850 -25.28 26.90 8.25
CA ALA A 850 -24.61 26.56 7.00
C ALA A 850 -23.10 26.79 7.12
N GLY A 851 -22.29 25.82 6.70
CA GLY A 851 -20.83 25.90 6.78
C GLY A 851 -20.25 25.61 8.16
N GLN A 852 -21.07 25.17 9.14
CA GLN A 852 -20.62 24.75 10.46
C GLN A 852 -20.25 23.26 10.47
N GLU A 853 -19.14 22.91 11.14
CA GLU A 853 -18.70 21.54 11.38
C GLU A 853 -19.63 20.86 12.40
N ILE A 854 -20.03 19.62 12.13
CA ILE A 854 -20.93 18.82 12.97
C ILE A 854 -20.10 18.04 13.99
N ASN A 855 -20.12 18.50 15.24
CA ASN A 855 -19.52 17.81 16.39
C ASN A 855 -20.47 16.75 16.99
N ASP A 856 -19.97 15.90 17.89
CA ASP A 856 -20.75 14.83 18.55
C ASP A 856 -22.05 15.36 19.18
N GLU A 857 -22.00 16.48 19.90
CA GLU A 857 -23.18 17.08 20.53
C GLU A 857 -24.23 17.55 19.50
N LEU A 858 -23.77 18.08 18.36
CA LEU A 858 -24.65 18.52 17.28
C LEU A 858 -25.25 17.33 16.54
N ALA A 859 -24.46 16.27 16.31
CA ALA A 859 -24.93 15.03 15.72
C ALA A 859 -26.04 14.38 16.57
N GLN A 860 -25.85 14.32 17.89
CA GLN A 860 -26.87 13.82 18.82
C GLN A 860 -28.14 14.68 18.81
N LYS A 861 -28.02 16.02 18.74
CA LYS A 861 -29.18 16.92 18.62
C LYS A 861 -29.95 16.71 17.31
N ILE A 862 -29.25 16.46 16.20
CA ILE A 862 -29.87 16.18 14.90
C ILE A 862 -30.70 14.89 14.97
N VAL A 863 -30.13 13.82 15.53
CA VAL A 863 -30.83 12.54 15.69
C VAL A 863 -31.99 12.65 16.68
N ALA A 864 -31.80 13.35 17.80
CA ALA A 864 -32.86 13.59 18.80
C ALA A 864 -34.03 14.41 18.23
N ALA A 865 -33.76 15.30 17.27
CA ALA A 865 -34.79 16.04 16.54
C ALA A 865 -35.53 15.18 15.49
N GLY A 866 -35.18 13.91 15.33
CA GLY A 866 -35.82 12.98 14.39
C GLY A 866 -35.46 13.22 12.93
N ILE A 867 -34.35 13.90 12.65
CA ILE A 867 -33.88 14.17 11.29
C ILE A 867 -33.18 12.92 10.76
N ASP A 868 -33.65 12.42 9.62
CA ASP A 868 -33.15 11.22 8.93
C ASP A 868 -32.22 11.54 7.75
N ARG A 869 -32.28 12.77 7.23
CA ARG A 869 -31.52 13.24 6.08
C ARG A 869 -30.83 14.58 6.33
N VAL A 870 -29.52 14.63 6.10
CA VAL A 870 -28.71 15.85 6.24
C VAL A 870 -27.90 16.10 4.96
N ILE A 871 -27.89 17.35 4.47
CA ILE A 871 -27.06 17.73 3.33
C ILE A 871 -25.72 18.26 3.84
N ILE A 872 -24.64 17.54 3.53
CA ILE A 872 -23.28 17.90 3.92
C ILE A 872 -22.47 18.36 2.71
N ARG A 873 -21.43 19.16 2.95
CA ARG A 873 -20.41 19.44 1.93
C ARG A 873 -19.58 18.18 1.68
N SER A 874 -19.15 18.00 0.45
CA SER A 874 -18.38 16.85 0.03
C SER A 874 -17.15 17.27 -0.78
N VAL A 875 -16.12 16.42 -0.75
CA VAL A 875 -14.96 16.53 -1.64
C VAL A 875 -15.38 16.44 -3.11
N LEU A 876 -16.47 15.75 -3.42
CA LEU A 876 -16.99 15.61 -4.79
C LEU A 876 -17.68 16.87 -5.33
N THR A 877 -18.25 17.70 -4.44
CA THR A 877 -18.92 18.96 -4.80
C THR A 877 -17.99 20.16 -4.61
N CYS A 878 -16.72 19.94 -4.32
CA CYS A 878 -15.74 21.00 -4.08
C CYS A 878 -15.40 21.74 -5.37
N GLU A 879 -15.50 23.06 -5.35
CA GLU A 879 -15.24 23.95 -6.50
C GLU A 879 -13.79 24.44 -6.58
N SER A 880 -12.92 23.95 -5.70
CA SER A 880 -11.48 24.25 -5.73
C SER A 880 -10.86 23.82 -7.06
N VAL A 881 -10.11 24.72 -7.71
CA VAL A 881 -9.48 24.46 -9.01
C VAL A 881 -8.36 23.43 -8.92
N THR A 882 -7.63 23.43 -7.79
CA THR A 882 -6.52 22.51 -7.53
C THR A 882 -6.59 22.01 -6.10
N GLY A 883 -6.73 20.70 -5.91
CA GLY A 883 -6.86 20.12 -4.57
C GLY A 883 -8.28 20.24 -4.02
N VAL A 884 -8.40 20.39 -2.71
CA VAL A 884 -9.68 20.41 -1.99
C VAL A 884 -9.63 21.49 -0.90
N CYS A 885 -10.77 22.07 -0.54
CA CYS A 885 -10.85 23.00 0.59
C CYS A 885 -11.09 22.29 1.93
N LYS A 886 -10.70 22.91 3.05
CA LYS A 886 -10.91 22.36 4.41
C LYS A 886 -12.37 22.05 4.69
N LYS A 887 -13.29 22.97 4.40
CA LYS A 887 -14.72 22.79 4.72
C LYS A 887 -15.39 21.65 3.96
N CYS A 888 -15.00 21.38 2.71
CA CYS A 888 -15.54 20.25 1.94
C CYS A 888 -15.01 18.89 2.43
N TYR A 889 -13.85 18.85 3.09
CA TYR A 889 -13.32 17.65 3.71
C TYR A 889 -13.89 17.45 5.12
N GLY A 890 -13.80 18.49 5.95
CA GLY A 890 -14.21 18.50 7.36
C GLY A 890 -13.03 18.24 8.31
N LYS A 891 -13.28 17.36 9.27
CA LYS A 891 -12.37 17.01 10.36
C LYS A 891 -11.27 16.03 9.93
N ASP A 892 -10.05 16.22 10.44
CA ASP A 892 -9.00 15.19 10.40
C ASP A 892 -9.25 14.17 11.50
N LEU A 893 -9.68 12.98 11.09
CA LEU A 893 -9.96 11.86 11.99
C LEU A 893 -8.69 11.37 12.73
N GLY A 894 -7.50 11.56 12.16
CA GLY A 894 -6.26 11.09 12.78
C GLY A 894 -5.76 11.96 13.93
N ARG A 895 -6.12 13.26 13.96
CA ARG A 895 -5.70 14.22 15.01
C ARG A 895 -6.87 14.76 15.84
N GLY A 896 -8.11 14.57 15.39
CA GLY A 896 -9.30 15.01 16.12
C GLY A 896 -9.63 16.50 16.01
N GLY A 897 -8.90 17.27 15.19
CA GLY A 897 -9.19 18.68 14.87
C GLY A 897 -9.63 18.87 13.42
N SER A 898 -9.97 20.10 13.02
CA SER A 898 -10.22 20.41 11.60
C SER A 898 -8.97 20.15 10.75
N VAL A 899 -9.13 19.74 9.49
CA VAL A 899 -7.99 19.40 8.63
C VAL A 899 -7.10 20.61 8.35
N GLU A 900 -5.78 20.43 8.41
CA GLU A 900 -4.80 21.50 8.20
C GLU A 900 -4.48 21.75 6.72
N THR A 901 -4.08 22.98 6.39
CA THR A 901 -3.66 23.33 5.02
C THR A 901 -2.35 22.62 4.71
N GLY A 902 -2.29 21.93 3.57
CA GLY A 902 -1.13 21.15 3.15
C GLY A 902 -1.23 19.65 3.45
N GLU A 903 -2.26 19.20 4.18
CA GLU A 903 -2.44 17.76 4.45
C GLU A 903 -2.78 16.99 3.16
N ALA A 904 -2.05 15.90 2.92
CA ALA A 904 -2.19 15.07 1.72
C ALA A 904 -3.35 14.06 1.84
N VAL A 905 -4.57 14.56 1.93
CA VAL A 905 -5.79 13.77 2.16
C VAL A 905 -6.03 12.66 1.14
N GLY A 906 -5.57 12.84 -0.11
CA GLY A 906 -5.67 11.80 -1.13
C GLY A 906 -4.84 10.56 -0.84
N ILE A 907 -3.63 10.73 -0.28
CA ILE A 907 -2.76 9.62 0.11
C ILE A 907 -3.35 8.93 1.34
N ILE A 908 -3.83 9.69 2.32
CA ILE A 908 -4.48 9.17 3.53
C ILE A 908 -5.69 8.33 3.14
N ALA A 909 -6.58 8.85 2.28
CA ALA A 909 -7.75 8.12 1.81
C ALA A 909 -7.38 6.81 1.09
N ALA A 910 -6.36 6.83 0.23
CA ALA A 910 -5.90 5.63 -0.46
C ALA A 910 -5.37 4.55 0.50
N GLN A 911 -4.62 4.97 1.53
CA GLN A 911 -4.11 4.06 2.58
C GLN A 911 -5.24 3.52 3.46
N SER A 912 -6.16 4.38 3.88
CA SER A 912 -7.32 4.02 4.72
C SER A 912 -8.28 3.03 4.04
N ILE A 913 -8.25 2.93 2.70
CA ILE A 913 -8.97 1.90 1.94
C ILE A 913 -8.11 0.65 1.74
N GLY A 914 -6.82 0.86 1.44
CA GLY A 914 -5.89 -0.20 1.09
C GLY A 914 -5.49 -1.13 2.24
N GLU A 915 -5.27 -0.56 3.43
CA GLU A 915 -4.85 -1.31 4.62
C GLU A 915 -5.94 -2.27 5.10
N PRO A 916 -7.21 -1.86 5.28
CA PRO A 916 -8.25 -2.79 5.72
C PRO A 916 -8.53 -3.86 4.67
N GLY A 917 -8.46 -3.54 3.37
CA GLY A 917 -8.61 -4.53 2.30
C GLY A 917 -7.52 -5.61 2.33
N THR A 918 -6.30 -5.26 2.76
CA THR A 918 -5.21 -6.23 2.96
C THR A 918 -5.44 -7.04 4.24
N GLN A 919 -5.90 -6.43 5.32
CA GLN A 919 -6.18 -7.14 6.58
C GLN A 919 -7.38 -8.08 6.50
N LEU A 920 -8.48 -7.68 5.86
CA LEU A 920 -9.67 -8.51 5.67
C LEU A 920 -9.33 -9.76 4.85
N THR A 921 -8.48 -9.63 3.83
CA THR A 921 -8.02 -10.78 3.04
C THR A 921 -7.11 -11.72 3.82
N MET A 922 -6.46 -11.27 4.90
CA MET A 922 -5.74 -12.16 5.81
C MET A 922 -6.69 -12.78 6.87
N ARG A 923 -7.46 -11.96 7.59
CA ARG A 923 -8.28 -12.40 8.75
C ARG A 923 -9.45 -13.31 8.37
N THR A 924 -10.21 -12.99 7.32
CA THR A 924 -11.43 -13.75 6.98
C THR A 924 -11.13 -15.16 6.49
N PHE A 925 -9.93 -15.41 5.95
CA PHE A 925 -9.57 -16.68 5.33
C PHE A 925 -8.77 -17.62 6.24
N HIS A 926 -8.22 -17.12 7.36
CA HIS A 926 -7.74 -17.98 8.43
C HIS A 926 -8.89 -18.77 9.11
N ILE A 927 -10.11 -18.25 9.03
CA ILE A 927 -11.35 -18.91 9.49
C ILE A 927 -11.90 -19.88 8.41
N GLY A 928 -11.27 -19.91 7.21
CA GLY A 928 -11.75 -20.58 5.98
C GLY A 928 -11.87 -22.11 5.99
N GLY A 929 -11.88 -22.73 7.18
CA GLY A 929 -12.28 -24.12 7.38
C GLY A 929 -13.77 -24.27 7.70
N THR A 930 -14.38 -23.34 8.46
CA THR A 930 -15.74 -23.52 9.00
C THR A 930 -16.74 -22.56 8.37
N ALA A 931 -17.82 -23.08 7.80
CA ALA A 931 -18.94 -22.27 7.30
C ALA A 931 -19.91 -21.94 8.44
N THR A 932 -20.37 -20.70 8.52
CA THR A 932 -21.44 -20.26 9.44
C THR A 932 -22.40 -19.40 8.63
N ARG A 933 -23.68 -19.77 8.57
CA ARG A 933 -24.71 -19.05 7.81
C ARG A 933 -25.54 -18.27 8.82
N MET A 934 -25.52 -16.93 8.77
CA MET A 934 -26.37 -16.11 9.62
C MET A 934 -27.79 -16.08 9.06
N ALA A 935 -28.80 -16.32 9.90
CA ALA A 935 -30.21 -16.18 9.54
C ALA A 935 -30.56 -14.68 9.39
N ALA A 936 -31.26 -14.32 8.32
CA ALA A 936 -31.73 -12.96 8.11
C ALA A 936 -32.88 -12.63 9.10
N GLN A 937 -32.85 -11.44 9.71
CA GLN A 937 -33.99 -10.95 10.50
C GLN A 937 -35.20 -10.76 9.57
N THR A 938 -36.34 -11.35 9.94
CA THR A 938 -37.56 -11.36 9.14
C THR A 938 -38.59 -10.31 9.57
N VAL A 939 -38.29 -9.47 10.57
CA VAL A 939 -39.26 -8.53 11.19
C VAL A 939 -38.70 -7.10 11.23
N LEU A 940 -39.53 -6.13 10.84
CA LEU A 940 -39.23 -4.69 10.87
C LEU A 940 -40.26 -3.96 11.75
N GLU A 941 -39.80 -3.24 12.78
CA GLU A 941 -40.66 -2.44 13.66
C GLU A 941 -40.53 -0.93 13.38
N ALA A 942 -41.66 -0.23 13.34
CA ALA A 942 -41.69 1.23 13.14
C ALA A 942 -41.33 1.97 14.43
N LYS A 943 -40.35 2.89 14.36
CA LYS A 943 -39.84 3.63 15.53
C LYS A 943 -40.72 4.82 15.93
N ASN A 944 -41.49 5.37 14.99
CA ASN A 944 -42.30 6.57 15.19
C ASN A 944 -43.78 6.28 14.90
N LYS A 945 -44.67 7.04 15.55
CA LYS A 945 -46.09 7.03 15.20
C LYS A 945 -46.27 7.66 13.82
N GLY A 946 -46.89 6.92 12.90
CA GLY A 946 -47.13 7.35 11.53
C GLY A 946 -48.09 6.39 10.83
N THR A 947 -48.33 6.64 9.55
CA THR A 947 -49.14 5.78 8.69
C THR A 947 -48.24 4.91 7.81
N ILE A 948 -48.41 3.59 7.90
CA ILE A 948 -47.69 2.65 7.04
C ILE A 948 -48.33 2.70 5.65
N LYS A 949 -47.52 2.97 4.62
CA LYS A 949 -47.93 2.92 3.21
C LYS A 949 -47.04 1.93 2.48
N PHE A 950 -47.62 0.83 2.05
CA PHE A 950 -46.94 -0.14 1.18
C PHE A 950 -46.91 0.41 -0.25
N ILE A 951 -45.77 0.30 -0.92
CA ILE A 951 -45.55 0.80 -2.29
C ILE A 951 -45.37 -0.42 -3.17
N ASP A 952 -46.26 -0.61 -4.15
CA ASP A 952 -46.23 -1.76 -5.06
C ASP A 952 -46.35 -3.13 -4.38
N LEU A 953 -46.92 -3.24 -3.17
CA LEU A 953 -47.15 -4.52 -2.48
C LEU A 953 -48.51 -5.14 -2.86
N SER A 954 -48.51 -6.37 -3.38
CA SER A 954 -49.74 -7.14 -3.65
C SER A 954 -49.93 -8.21 -2.58
N THR A 955 -51.05 -8.21 -1.85
CA THR A 955 -51.28 -9.17 -0.74
C THR A 955 -52.56 -9.97 -0.88
N VAL A 956 -52.56 -11.23 -0.42
CA VAL A 956 -53.73 -12.11 -0.30
C VAL A 956 -53.90 -12.50 1.17
N LYS A 957 -55.15 -12.58 1.66
CA LYS A 957 -55.42 -13.06 3.01
C LYS A 957 -55.49 -14.59 3.06
N ASP A 958 -54.79 -15.20 4.00
CA ASP A 958 -54.95 -16.62 4.33
C ASP A 958 -56.20 -16.84 5.21
N ARG A 959 -56.58 -18.12 5.41
CA ARG A 959 -57.70 -18.59 6.24
C ARG A 959 -57.58 -18.15 7.70
N GLU A 960 -56.37 -17.92 8.19
CA GLU A 960 -56.09 -17.40 9.54
C GLU A 960 -56.09 -15.86 9.60
N GLY A 961 -56.36 -15.18 8.48
CA GLY A 961 -56.44 -13.72 8.40
C GLY A 961 -55.10 -13.00 8.16
N ALA A 962 -53.99 -13.74 8.09
CA ALA A 962 -52.67 -13.20 7.77
C ALA A 962 -52.58 -12.73 6.31
N LEU A 963 -51.91 -11.59 6.08
CA LEU A 963 -51.69 -11.03 4.74
C LEU A 963 -50.38 -11.59 4.14
N ILE A 964 -50.51 -12.41 3.11
CA ILE A 964 -49.40 -13.02 2.35
C ILE A 964 -49.07 -12.13 1.16
N VAL A 965 -47.81 -11.73 1.02
CA VAL A 965 -47.31 -10.93 -0.11
C VAL A 965 -47.13 -11.84 -1.34
N MET A 966 -47.74 -11.46 -2.45
CA MET A 966 -47.80 -12.25 -3.70
C MET A 966 -46.76 -11.83 -4.74
N ASN A 967 -46.06 -10.72 -4.54
CA ASN A 967 -45.05 -10.21 -5.46
C ASN A 967 -43.69 -10.01 -4.78
N ARG A 968 -42.61 -10.20 -5.54
CA ARG A 968 -41.23 -10.13 -5.02
C ARG A 968 -40.70 -8.71 -4.81
N ASN A 969 -41.33 -7.71 -5.43
CA ASN A 969 -40.92 -6.31 -5.36
C ASN A 969 -42.12 -5.51 -4.84
N GLY A 970 -42.12 -5.15 -3.55
CA GLY A 970 -43.16 -4.36 -2.89
C GLY A 970 -42.83 -4.09 -1.43
#